data_AF-A0A1V9YSH2-F1
#
_entry.id   AF-A0A1V9YSH2-F1
#
_cell.length_a   1.000
_cell.length_b   1.000
_cell.length_c   1.000
_cell.angle_alpha   90.00
_cell.angle_beta   90.00
_cell.angle_gamma   90.00
#
_symmetry.space_group_name_H-M   'P 1'
#
loop_
_entity.id
_entity.type
_entity.pdbx_description
1 polymer ?
#
loop_
_entity_poly.entity_id
_entity_poly.type
_entity_poly.pdbx_seq_one_letter_code
_entity_poly.pdbx_strand_id
1 'polypeptide(L)'
;MAGSDSRHQRRRTRDREAKRIAREKYIHEYDQLVEMANQLTLQYYSIRGTKLPWKEVMEALRLGAEDSIEENKELREKIEHYCTLAKQLHHWINQMEKINRPLPSSTETMWQNAYLSKDPQIRNIGYDWIAKQMHYAAIARIDPSNFPFTKEDSIKAECSPRGRKLTIQRIVPGNAVEAATALWIVNRASPECEHYPTSILNSNVQSIYHQIDENDELSYVTESYQNCVANIFHRRFTEPDRILIAYRTIREDELYSSQNISVGVQEWNEVRQISNTHSVIRTISITEHYDPYESMTDLMQNRYPELYAKSIAELPQNNSIEDHLYRVMQVTGHAIAKTYFTLLDETLGNIKQCNPLGQSSCPHESSCIFQFEMSTDNALVRQQQKRERDRIQKQQEREKYLAEREKLLACVKALTKEYYKIRDTLLPWKDIATSLQEETQVSLEDNKRLLWECAYYRQLTTRLENWVHQATTTNVQPLNQSSIYLPIDPDIRQVGYDWITLQMQATAEVELDPKRFPFTHEDFVKVDWGLSGGKLISQKVVTGTLEETVKALWLIIDASPDQRPRHFQSLTEWLDIGVSDGSIVSYVRSTIHSQMHNLIHRRFDDMNRTVIVSRTIHNDDLHPIPDQTVSHSIQEWNEVRPIEFNRCLVRTVTIDEPNPSFQSYRDYAIYLNIDPPLQQDEAHYQHSLIARGSLIERQYFNLLDSAVAYVQEALNDDVKPKVGVLQQKAATFSKTKLEILLSN
;
A
#
# COMPACT_ATOMS: atom_id res chain seq x y z
N MET A 1 83.42 100.96 25.62
CA MET A 1 82.99 99.95 24.63
C MET A 1 81.65 99.37 25.10
N ALA A 2 80.52 99.62 24.42
CA ALA A 2 79.20 99.18 24.94
C ALA A 2 78.13 98.81 23.87
N GLY A 3 78.42 98.94 22.57
CA GLY A 3 77.43 98.75 21.50
C GLY A 3 77.29 97.31 20.94
N SER A 4 78.22 96.41 21.26
CA SER A 4 78.32 95.09 20.62
C SER A 4 77.31 94.08 21.17
N ASP A 5 77.29 93.87 22.49
CA ASP A 5 76.52 92.80 23.12
C ASP A 5 75.03 92.90 22.86
N SER A 6 74.44 94.10 22.85
CA SER A 6 73.00 94.31 22.61
C SER A 6 72.50 93.63 21.32
N ARG A 7 73.30 93.62 20.25
CA ARG A 7 72.95 92.94 18.98
C ARG A 7 73.18 91.43 19.05
N HIS A 8 74.26 90.97 19.68
CA HIS A 8 74.52 89.54 19.85
C HIS A 8 73.55 88.86 20.82
N GLN A 9 73.13 89.53 21.89
CA GLN A 9 72.10 89.08 22.83
C GLN A 9 70.79 88.82 22.08
N ARG A 10 70.25 89.84 21.40
CA ARG A 10 68.97 89.76 20.66
C ARG A 10 68.99 88.70 19.56
N ARG A 11 70.12 88.53 18.86
CA ARG A 11 70.28 87.46 17.86
C ARG A 11 70.27 86.07 18.52
N ARG A 12 71.01 85.88 19.61
CA ARG A 12 71.00 84.62 20.39
C ARG A 12 69.62 84.31 20.97
N THR A 13 68.83 85.29 21.40
CA THR A 13 67.44 85.05 21.85
C THR A 13 66.56 84.58 20.70
N ARG A 14 66.60 85.24 19.53
CA ARG A 14 65.83 84.81 18.35
C ARG A 14 66.26 83.44 17.82
N ASP A 15 67.56 83.16 17.76
CA ASP A 15 68.09 81.85 17.34
C ASP A 15 67.73 80.72 18.33
N ARG A 16 67.51 81.05 19.62
CA ARG A 16 66.98 80.10 20.62
C ARG A 16 65.48 79.90 20.47
N GLU A 17 64.71 80.98 20.32
CA GLU A 17 63.25 80.93 20.18
C GLU A 17 62.85 80.16 18.90
N ALA A 18 63.50 80.47 17.76
CA ALA A 18 63.30 79.76 16.51
C ALA A 18 63.68 78.27 16.60
N LYS A 19 64.71 77.92 17.39
CA LYS A 19 65.08 76.52 17.65
C LYS A 19 64.16 75.82 18.65
N ARG A 20 63.48 76.55 19.54
CA ARG A 20 62.43 75.98 20.41
C ARG A 20 61.20 75.67 19.56
N ILE A 21 60.69 76.65 18.81
CA ILE A 21 59.54 76.49 17.92
C ILE A 21 59.77 75.40 16.86
N ALA A 22 60.97 75.32 16.27
CA ALA A 22 61.30 74.25 15.33
C ALA A 22 61.36 72.85 15.98
N ARG A 23 61.71 72.76 17.27
CA ARG A 23 61.68 71.49 18.03
C ARG A 23 60.27 71.12 18.47
N GLU A 24 59.51 72.07 18.99
CA GLU A 24 58.09 71.91 19.34
C GLU A 24 57.31 71.41 18.12
N LYS A 25 57.54 72.00 16.93
CA LYS A 25 56.94 71.54 15.69
C LYS A 25 57.41 70.14 15.26
N TYR A 26 58.71 69.85 15.32
CA TYR A 26 59.23 68.52 14.98
C TYR A 26 58.69 67.41 15.91
N ILE A 27 58.56 67.70 17.21
CA ILE A 27 57.96 66.77 18.18
C ILE A 27 56.49 66.53 17.82
N HIS A 28 55.71 67.58 17.53
CA HIS A 28 54.31 67.41 17.14
C HIS A 28 54.13 66.65 15.80
N GLU A 29 55.01 66.86 14.82
CA GLU A 29 55.03 66.08 13.57
C GLU A 29 55.45 64.60 13.81
N TYR A 30 56.35 64.34 14.77
CA TYR A 30 56.73 62.99 15.18
C TYR A 30 55.59 62.26 15.92
N ASP A 31 54.96 62.93 16.90
CA ASP A 31 53.87 62.36 17.69
C ASP A 31 52.66 62.01 16.82
N GLN A 32 52.30 62.86 15.84
CA GLN A 32 51.24 62.56 14.86
C GLN A 32 51.58 61.35 13.97
N LEU A 33 52.85 61.16 13.60
CA LEU A 33 53.28 59.99 12.82
C LEU A 33 53.27 58.70 13.66
N VAL A 34 53.61 58.78 14.95
CA VAL A 34 53.50 57.65 15.89
C VAL A 34 52.04 57.28 16.14
N GLU A 35 51.18 58.27 16.37
CA GLU A 35 49.73 58.07 16.53
C GLU A 35 49.13 57.40 15.29
N MET A 36 49.42 57.91 14.09
CA MET A 36 48.94 57.34 12.83
C MET A 36 49.52 55.94 12.56
N ALA A 37 50.78 55.68 12.92
CA ALA A 37 51.38 54.34 12.83
C ALA A 37 50.72 53.35 13.80
N ASN A 38 50.38 53.78 15.01
CA ASN A 38 49.67 52.95 15.99
C ASN A 38 48.24 52.65 15.55
N GLN A 39 47.51 53.64 15.00
CA GLN A 39 46.16 53.43 14.47
C GLN A 39 46.17 52.50 13.25
N LEU A 40 47.12 52.65 12.32
CA LEU A 40 47.33 51.71 11.21
C LEU A 40 47.75 50.31 11.68
N THR A 41 48.49 50.21 12.79
CA THR A 41 48.87 48.93 13.41
C THR A 41 47.68 48.24 14.07
N LEU A 42 46.79 48.99 14.74
CA LEU A 42 45.54 48.48 15.30
C LEU A 42 44.57 48.02 14.20
N GLN A 43 44.45 48.78 13.10
CA GLN A 43 43.68 48.36 11.92
C GLN A 43 44.31 47.15 11.22
N TYR A 44 45.64 47.06 11.14
CA TYR A 44 46.32 45.86 10.66
C TYR A 44 45.99 44.65 11.53
N TYR A 45 45.99 44.79 12.86
CA TYR A 45 45.63 43.68 13.76
C TYR A 45 44.15 43.30 13.72
N SER A 46 43.22 44.23 13.51
CA SER A 46 41.80 43.88 13.30
C SER A 46 41.57 43.19 11.95
N ILE A 47 42.24 43.62 10.88
CA ILE A 47 42.21 42.95 9.55
C ILE A 47 42.92 41.58 9.60
N ARG A 48 43.89 41.40 10.48
CA ARG A 48 44.53 40.09 10.79
C ARG A 48 43.62 39.18 11.63
N GLY A 49 42.57 39.74 12.24
CA GLY A 49 41.64 39.09 13.17
C GLY A 49 40.51 38.31 12.51
N THR A 50 40.86 37.24 11.77
CA THR A 50 39.99 36.07 11.52
C THR A 50 40.81 34.96 10.86
N LYS A 51 41.78 34.43 11.61
CA LYS A 51 42.58 33.26 11.23
C LYS A 51 42.48 32.24 12.36
N LEU A 52 41.73 31.17 12.15
CA LEU A 52 41.39 30.22 13.21
C LEU A 52 42.66 29.56 13.79
N PRO A 53 42.85 29.58 15.12
CA PRO A 53 43.91 28.85 15.79
C PRO A 53 43.78 27.34 15.58
N TRP A 54 44.91 26.65 15.42
CA TRP A 54 44.92 25.20 15.18
C TRP A 54 44.24 24.38 16.30
N LYS A 55 44.23 24.90 17.53
CA LYS A 55 43.50 24.28 18.66
C LYS A 55 41.98 24.22 18.41
N GLU A 56 41.41 25.25 17.79
CA GLU A 56 39.96 25.33 17.53
C GLU A 56 39.57 24.43 16.34
N VAL A 57 40.42 24.34 15.31
CA VAL A 57 40.20 23.39 14.21
C VAL A 57 40.33 21.93 14.67
N MET A 58 41.33 21.62 15.50
CA MET A 58 41.47 20.28 16.10
C MET A 58 40.30 19.92 17.02
N GLU A 59 39.73 20.88 17.74
CA GLU A 59 38.56 20.65 18.59
C GLU A 59 37.28 20.44 17.76
N ALA A 60 37.09 21.21 16.68
CA ALA A 60 35.98 21.01 15.75
C ALA A 60 36.04 19.62 15.08
N LEU A 61 37.23 19.18 14.66
CA LEU A 61 37.44 17.84 14.10
C LEU A 61 37.28 16.72 15.16
N ARG A 62 37.62 16.98 16.43
CA ARG A 62 37.37 16.06 17.54
C ARG A 62 35.87 15.87 17.78
N LEU A 63 35.12 16.97 17.87
CA LEU A 63 33.67 16.94 18.09
C LEU A 63 32.93 16.29 16.92
N GLY A 64 33.24 16.65 15.67
CA GLY A 64 32.64 16.00 14.50
C GLY A 64 32.97 14.51 14.39
N ALA A 65 34.12 14.07 14.89
CA ALA A 65 34.46 12.65 15.00
C ALA A 65 33.70 11.94 16.14
N GLU A 66 33.45 12.62 17.27
CA GLU A 66 32.66 12.10 18.39
C GLU A 66 31.18 11.96 18.02
N ASP A 67 30.59 12.98 17.38
CA ASP A 67 29.24 12.94 16.79
C ASP A 67 29.12 11.78 15.79
N SER A 68 30.14 11.61 14.93
CA SER A 68 30.18 10.53 13.95
C SER A 68 30.25 9.12 14.56
N ILE A 69 30.85 8.99 15.75
CA ILE A 69 30.97 7.72 16.47
C ILE A 69 29.65 7.36 17.16
N GLU A 70 28.97 8.33 17.77
CA GLU A 70 27.67 8.11 18.44
C GLU A 70 26.60 7.71 17.41
N GLU A 71 26.58 8.34 16.24
CA GLU A 71 25.69 7.97 15.14
C GLU A 71 26.01 6.58 14.56
N ASN A 72 27.30 6.26 14.32
CA ASN A 72 27.70 4.93 13.86
C ASN A 72 27.29 3.82 14.86
N LYS A 73 27.18 4.15 16.15
CA LYS A 73 26.68 3.29 17.22
C LYS A 73 25.15 3.17 17.19
N GLU A 74 24.38 4.26 17.19
CA GLU A 74 22.91 4.22 17.06
C GLU A 74 22.45 3.36 15.88
N LEU A 75 23.23 3.39 14.80
CA LEU A 75 22.92 2.66 13.57
C LEU A 75 23.19 1.17 13.66
N ARG A 76 24.24 0.75 14.37
CA ARG A 76 24.46 -0.67 14.67
C ARG A 76 23.33 -1.22 15.52
N GLU A 77 22.87 -0.45 16.50
CA GLU A 77 21.69 -0.76 17.32
C GLU A 77 20.42 -0.89 16.44
N LYS A 78 20.24 -0.03 15.44
CA LYS A 78 19.16 -0.16 14.42
C LYS A 78 19.30 -1.42 13.55
N ILE A 79 20.48 -1.75 13.02
CA ILE A 79 20.67 -3.03 12.30
C ILE A 79 20.33 -4.22 13.17
N GLU A 80 20.77 -4.23 14.44
CA GLU A 80 20.61 -5.36 15.36
C GLU A 80 19.15 -5.56 15.76
N HIS A 81 18.42 -4.46 15.98
CA HIS A 81 16.98 -4.48 16.24
C HIS A 81 16.20 -5.20 15.13
N TYR A 82 16.31 -4.72 13.88
CA TYR A 82 15.58 -5.35 12.78
C TYR A 82 16.17 -6.73 12.38
N CYS A 83 17.48 -6.98 12.61
CA CYS A 83 18.08 -8.32 12.54
C CYS A 83 17.35 -9.34 13.43
N THR A 84 16.80 -8.86 14.54
CA THR A 84 16.14 -9.68 15.56
C THR A 84 14.67 -9.83 15.24
N LEU A 85 13.96 -8.73 14.94
CA LEU A 85 12.56 -8.76 14.50
C LEU A 85 12.39 -9.60 13.23
N ALA A 86 13.36 -9.57 12.32
CA ALA A 86 13.49 -10.57 11.26
C ALA A 86 13.46 -12.00 11.82
N LYS A 87 14.51 -12.44 12.54
CA LYS A 87 14.62 -13.84 13.03
C LYS A 87 13.43 -14.29 13.88
N GLN A 88 12.75 -13.38 14.57
CA GLN A 88 11.50 -13.67 15.30
C GLN A 88 10.34 -13.97 14.34
N LEU A 89 10.17 -13.17 13.29
CA LEU A 89 9.26 -13.49 12.19
C LEU A 89 9.66 -14.84 11.55
N HIS A 90 10.95 -15.17 11.38
CA HIS A 90 11.42 -16.48 10.84
C HIS A 90 10.88 -17.64 11.66
N HIS A 91 10.82 -17.45 12.98
CA HIS A 91 10.30 -18.44 13.88
C HIS A 91 8.78 -18.57 13.77
N TRP A 92 8.06 -17.44 13.69
CA TRP A 92 6.62 -17.41 13.47
C TRP A 92 6.22 -18.10 12.15
N ILE A 93 6.96 -17.86 11.06
CA ILE A 93 6.87 -18.61 9.81
C ILE A 93 6.95 -20.11 10.08
N ASN A 94 8.04 -20.50 10.76
CA ASN A 94 8.47 -21.88 10.83
C ASN A 94 7.67 -22.73 11.81
N GLN A 95 6.72 -22.15 12.54
CA GLN A 95 5.67 -22.90 13.22
C GLN A 95 4.41 -23.05 12.36
N MET A 96 4.03 -22.01 11.60
CA MET A 96 2.81 -21.99 10.79
C MET A 96 2.80 -23.02 9.65
N GLU A 97 3.94 -23.31 8.99
CA GLU A 97 4.02 -24.42 8.01
C GLU A 97 3.66 -25.77 8.64
N LYS A 98 4.26 -26.05 9.80
CA LYS A 98 4.34 -27.40 10.38
C LYS A 98 2.98 -27.93 10.84
N ILE A 99 2.02 -27.04 11.01
CA ILE A 99 0.63 -27.33 11.38
C ILE A 99 -0.13 -28.00 10.20
N ASN A 100 0.26 -27.74 8.95
CA ASN A 100 -0.61 -28.01 7.80
C ASN A 100 -0.45 -29.42 7.16
N ARG A 101 0.40 -30.30 7.72
CA ARG A 101 0.85 -31.62 7.15
C ARG A 101 -0.27 -32.43 6.47
N PRO A 102 -0.13 -32.93 5.22
CA PRO A 102 -1.54 -32.48 4.02
C PRO A 102 -2.90 -33.06 4.59
N LEU A 103 -4.06 -32.36 4.51
CA LEU A 103 -5.36 -32.87 5.04
C LEU A 103 -6.37 -33.16 3.89
N PRO A 104 -6.94 -34.39 3.72
CA PRO A 104 -7.71 -34.71 2.50
C PRO A 104 -9.00 -33.89 2.33
N SER A 105 -8.97 -33.01 1.33
CA SER A 105 -10.14 -32.54 0.57
C SER A 105 -11.34 -31.99 1.38
N SER A 106 -11.13 -30.87 2.07
CA SER A 106 -12.11 -29.76 2.11
C SER A 106 -11.39 -28.44 2.43
N THR A 107 -11.81 -27.34 1.80
CA THR A 107 -11.17 -26.02 1.89
C THR A 107 -11.62 -25.18 3.08
N GLU A 108 -12.71 -25.54 3.76
CA GLU A 108 -13.36 -24.69 4.77
C GLU A 108 -12.56 -24.53 6.09
N THR A 109 -11.79 -25.55 6.49
CA THR A 109 -11.22 -25.64 7.85
C THR A 109 -9.91 -24.86 8.07
N MET A 110 -9.35 -24.20 7.05
CA MET A 110 -7.98 -23.63 7.13
C MET A 110 -7.84 -22.37 8.01
N TRP A 111 -8.93 -21.84 8.57
CA TRP A 111 -8.98 -20.48 9.15
C TRP A 111 -9.14 -20.43 10.69
N GLN A 112 -9.22 -21.58 11.35
CA GLN A 112 -9.66 -21.67 12.76
C GLN A 112 -8.70 -21.04 13.77
N ASN A 113 -7.39 -21.14 13.53
CA ASN A 113 -6.35 -20.73 14.49
C ASN A 113 -5.71 -19.41 14.08
N ALA A 114 -5.98 -18.35 14.85
CA ALA A 114 -5.25 -17.09 14.80
C ALA A 114 -4.30 -16.98 16.00
N TYR A 115 -3.11 -16.40 15.76
CA TYR A 115 -2.01 -16.32 16.73
C TYR A 115 -1.55 -14.87 16.91
N LEU A 116 -1.26 -14.47 18.14
CA LEU A 116 -0.65 -13.18 18.47
C LEU A 116 0.62 -13.38 19.33
N SER A 117 1.75 -12.88 18.82
CA SER A 117 3.03 -12.95 19.55
C SER A 117 3.06 -11.95 20.72
N LYS A 118 3.84 -12.26 21.76
CA LYS A 118 4.07 -11.36 22.90
C LYS A 118 4.85 -10.10 22.51
N ASP A 119 5.60 -10.13 21.41
CA ASP A 119 6.34 -8.98 20.89
C ASP A 119 5.37 -7.87 20.43
N PRO A 120 5.49 -6.62 20.92
CA PRO A 120 4.56 -5.55 20.57
C PRO A 120 4.54 -5.16 19.08
N GLN A 121 5.66 -5.27 18.36
CA GLN A 121 5.72 -4.90 16.95
C GLN A 121 5.13 -6.01 16.07
N ILE A 122 5.42 -7.28 16.38
CA ILE A 122 4.77 -8.42 15.71
C ILE A 122 3.27 -8.44 16.03
N ARG A 123 2.86 -8.13 17.28
CA ARG A 123 1.45 -8.05 17.66
C ARG A 123 0.70 -6.99 16.85
N ASN A 124 1.27 -5.81 16.63
CA ASN A 124 0.62 -4.77 15.82
C ASN A 124 0.47 -5.20 14.36
N ILE A 125 1.48 -5.85 13.77
CA ILE A 125 1.38 -6.45 12.42
C ILE A 125 0.33 -7.57 12.41
N GLY A 126 0.20 -8.35 13.49
CA GLY A 126 -0.83 -9.38 13.65
C GLY A 126 -2.24 -8.82 13.77
N TYR A 127 -2.44 -7.74 14.53
CA TYR A 127 -3.72 -7.02 14.61
C TYR A 127 -4.15 -6.48 13.25
N ASP A 128 -3.23 -5.81 12.56
CA ASP A 128 -3.43 -5.33 11.20
C ASP A 128 -3.79 -6.51 10.29
N TRP A 129 -2.94 -7.54 10.17
CA TRP A 129 -3.20 -8.74 9.35
C TRP A 129 -4.53 -9.47 9.66
N ILE A 130 -4.95 -9.53 10.92
CA ILE A 130 -6.24 -10.14 11.32
C ILE A 130 -7.42 -9.25 10.95
N ALA A 131 -7.39 -7.94 11.23
CA ALA A 131 -8.40 -7.00 10.75
C ALA A 131 -8.52 -7.10 9.22
N LYS A 132 -7.37 -7.10 8.57
CA LYS A 132 -7.18 -7.23 7.14
C LYS A 132 -7.85 -8.49 6.57
N GLN A 133 -7.53 -9.67 7.10
CA GLN A 133 -8.17 -10.93 6.74
C GLN A 133 -9.69 -10.92 6.98
N MET A 134 -10.16 -10.29 8.08
CA MET A 134 -11.58 -10.23 8.42
C MET A 134 -12.38 -9.27 7.53
N HIS A 135 -11.81 -8.12 7.13
CA HIS A 135 -12.44 -7.13 6.23
C HIS A 135 -12.88 -7.77 4.92
N TYR A 136 -11.97 -8.56 4.37
CA TYR A 136 -12.05 -9.08 3.03
C TYR A 136 -12.81 -10.42 2.94
N ALA A 137 -12.56 -11.34 3.87
CA ALA A 137 -13.41 -12.53 4.00
C ALA A 137 -14.89 -12.16 4.23
N ALA A 138 -15.18 -10.98 4.77
CA ALA A 138 -16.54 -10.47 4.94
C ALA A 138 -17.36 -10.46 3.65
N ILE A 139 -16.74 -10.34 2.48
CA ILE A 139 -17.48 -10.18 1.22
C ILE A 139 -17.75 -11.51 0.50
N ALA A 140 -16.98 -12.56 0.81
CA ALA A 140 -17.41 -13.94 0.56
C ALA A 140 -18.42 -14.43 1.61
N ARG A 141 -18.41 -13.86 2.83
CA ARG A 141 -19.26 -14.31 3.96
C ARG A 141 -20.62 -13.61 4.03
N ILE A 142 -20.70 -12.30 3.80
CA ILE A 142 -21.95 -11.51 3.67
C ILE A 142 -22.27 -11.31 2.18
N ASP A 143 -22.17 -12.36 1.35
CA ASP A 143 -22.71 -12.29 0.00
C ASP A 143 -24.24 -12.09 0.09
N PRO A 144 -24.83 -11.12 -0.66
CA PRO A 144 -26.26 -10.78 -0.57
C PRO A 144 -27.22 -11.96 -0.74
N SER A 145 -26.87 -12.98 -1.52
CA SER A 145 -27.70 -14.18 -1.76
C SER A 145 -28.00 -14.99 -0.48
N ASN A 146 -27.22 -14.79 0.59
CA ASN A 146 -27.46 -15.41 1.90
C ASN A 146 -28.69 -14.81 2.63
N PHE A 147 -29.16 -13.62 2.25
CA PHE A 147 -30.20 -12.85 2.94
C PHE A 147 -31.41 -12.60 2.02
N PRO A 148 -32.63 -12.45 2.56
CA PRO A 148 -33.77 -12.17 1.70
C PRO A 148 -33.69 -10.76 1.12
N PHE A 149 -33.96 -10.65 -0.18
CA PHE A 149 -34.09 -9.37 -0.90
C PHE A 149 -35.27 -8.51 -0.41
N THR A 150 -36.24 -9.10 0.29
CA THR A 150 -37.30 -8.33 0.94
C THR A 150 -36.72 -7.51 2.08
N LYS A 151 -37.23 -6.28 2.25
CA LYS A 151 -36.89 -5.42 3.40
C LYS A 151 -37.67 -5.90 4.63
N GLU A 152 -37.29 -7.09 5.10
CA GLU A 152 -37.92 -7.85 6.17
C GLU A 152 -36.84 -8.52 7.05
N ASP A 153 -37.22 -8.86 8.27
CA ASP A 153 -36.37 -9.58 9.21
C ASP A 153 -36.31 -11.07 8.88
N SER A 154 -35.14 -11.67 9.04
CA SER A 154 -34.93 -13.09 8.78
C SER A 154 -33.86 -13.69 9.69
N ILE A 155 -34.04 -14.96 10.02
CA ILE A 155 -33.09 -15.75 10.78
C ILE A 155 -33.08 -17.15 10.14
N LYS A 156 -31.88 -17.62 9.78
CA LYS A 156 -31.60 -18.98 9.36
C LYS A 156 -30.53 -19.53 10.30
N ALA A 157 -30.76 -20.73 10.85
CA ALA A 157 -29.78 -21.44 11.65
C ALA A 157 -29.43 -22.79 11.01
N GLU A 158 -28.14 -22.97 10.71
CA GLU A 158 -27.55 -24.19 10.19
C GLU A 158 -26.64 -24.77 11.29
N CYS A 159 -26.86 -26.04 11.66
CA CYS A 159 -26.11 -26.70 12.72
C CYS A 159 -25.40 -27.94 12.18
N SER A 160 -24.37 -28.41 12.89
CA SER A 160 -23.61 -29.62 12.59
C SER A 160 -22.86 -30.09 13.85
N PRO A 161 -22.31 -31.31 13.88
CA PRO A 161 -21.41 -31.74 14.95
C PRO A 161 -20.14 -30.87 15.07
N ARG A 162 -19.76 -30.14 14.01
CA ARG A 162 -18.63 -29.20 14.00
C ARG A 162 -18.98 -27.82 14.52
N GLY A 163 -20.26 -27.46 14.65
CA GLY A 163 -20.68 -26.13 15.09
C GLY A 163 -21.94 -25.61 14.41
N ARG A 164 -22.10 -24.28 14.36
CA ARG A 164 -23.30 -23.58 13.90
C ARG A 164 -22.96 -22.35 13.06
N LYS A 165 -23.67 -22.17 11.95
CA LYS A 165 -23.77 -20.91 11.20
C LYS A 165 -25.16 -20.29 11.44
N LEU A 166 -25.18 -19.02 11.82
CA LEU A 166 -26.37 -18.17 11.82
C LEU A 166 -26.26 -17.19 10.65
N THR A 167 -27.37 -17.00 9.95
CA THR A 167 -27.52 -15.99 8.90
C THR A 167 -28.76 -15.17 9.21
N ILE A 168 -28.58 -13.85 9.27
CA ILE A 168 -29.46 -12.95 10.00
C ILE A 168 -29.67 -11.68 9.16
N GLN A 169 -30.92 -11.25 9.01
CA GLN A 169 -31.25 -9.90 8.55
C GLN A 169 -32.20 -9.24 9.56
N ARG A 170 -31.94 -7.99 9.91
CA ARG A 170 -32.76 -7.19 10.83
C ARG A 170 -32.88 -5.76 10.32
N ILE A 171 -34.08 -5.21 10.26
CA ILE A 171 -34.28 -3.78 10.01
C ILE A 171 -34.42 -3.06 11.33
N VAL A 172 -33.67 -1.97 11.48
CA VAL A 172 -33.58 -1.20 12.72
C VAL A 172 -33.86 0.30 12.51
N PRO A 173 -34.52 0.97 13.48
CA PRO A 173 -34.77 2.41 13.42
C PRO A 173 -33.53 3.20 13.85
N GLY A 174 -32.95 3.93 12.90
CA GLY A 174 -31.77 4.78 13.09
C GLY A 174 -30.98 5.00 11.81
N ASN A 175 -30.01 5.91 11.88
CA ASN A 175 -28.99 6.04 10.86
C ASN A 175 -27.95 4.90 10.97
N ALA A 176 -27.11 4.71 9.94
CA ALA A 176 -26.16 3.61 9.90
C ALA A 176 -25.10 3.69 11.01
N VAL A 177 -24.70 4.90 11.41
CA VAL A 177 -23.76 5.12 12.52
C VAL A 177 -24.39 4.71 13.85
N GLU A 178 -25.62 5.15 14.14
CA GLU A 178 -26.37 4.74 15.34
C GLU A 178 -26.50 3.21 15.44
N ALA A 179 -26.81 2.56 14.31
CA ALA A 179 -26.94 1.10 14.22
C ALA A 179 -25.60 0.37 14.38
N ALA A 180 -24.51 0.90 13.83
CA ALA A 180 -23.16 0.38 14.03
C ALA A 180 -22.66 0.56 15.46
N THR A 181 -22.84 1.75 16.06
CA THR A 181 -22.50 2.01 17.47
C THR A 181 -23.30 1.08 18.40
N ALA A 182 -24.57 0.80 18.10
CA ALA A 182 -25.36 -0.16 18.86
C ALA A 182 -24.78 -1.58 18.76
N LEU A 183 -24.49 -2.08 17.55
CA LEU A 183 -23.84 -3.38 17.36
C LEU A 183 -22.47 -3.46 18.05
N TRP A 184 -21.69 -2.38 18.04
CA TRP A 184 -20.38 -2.32 18.69
C TRP A 184 -20.48 -2.47 20.21
N ILE A 185 -21.51 -1.87 20.83
CA ILE A 185 -21.82 -2.03 22.26
C ILE A 185 -22.42 -3.42 22.53
N VAL A 186 -23.33 -3.93 21.70
CA VAL A 186 -23.88 -5.30 21.85
C VAL A 186 -22.79 -6.36 21.77
N ASN A 187 -21.84 -6.20 20.84
CA ASN A 187 -20.69 -7.08 20.64
C ASN A 187 -19.57 -6.83 21.66
N ARG A 188 -19.77 -5.98 22.66
CA ARG A 188 -18.85 -5.72 23.79
C ARG A 188 -17.47 -5.18 23.40
N ALA A 189 -17.39 -4.49 22.27
CA ALA A 189 -16.16 -3.93 21.74
C ALA A 189 -15.81 -2.55 22.34
N SER A 190 -16.71 -1.90 23.07
CA SER A 190 -16.44 -0.59 23.69
C SER A 190 -15.58 -0.72 24.97
N PRO A 191 -14.55 0.13 25.16
CA PRO A 191 -13.87 0.24 26.45
C PRO A 191 -14.74 0.92 27.53
N GLU A 192 -15.80 1.62 27.13
CA GLU A 192 -16.71 2.35 28.02
C GLU A 192 -17.84 1.44 28.54
N CYS A 193 -17.49 0.55 29.48
CA CYS A 193 -18.38 -0.50 29.98
C CYS A 193 -19.69 -0.03 30.65
N GLU A 194 -19.85 1.27 30.93
CA GLU A 194 -21.04 1.84 31.57
C GLU A 194 -22.26 1.88 30.64
N HIS A 195 -22.06 1.73 29.32
CA HIS A 195 -23.13 1.75 28.31
C HIS A 195 -23.72 0.38 27.97
N TYR A 196 -23.27 -0.70 28.62
CA TYR A 196 -23.81 -2.04 28.35
C TYR A 196 -25.21 -2.24 28.93
N PRO A 197 -26.18 -2.76 28.14
CA PRO A 197 -27.47 -3.19 28.65
C PRO A 197 -27.35 -4.12 29.85
N THR A 198 -28.22 -3.91 30.85
CA THR A 198 -28.21 -4.66 32.13
C THR A 198 -28.32 -6.18 31.92
N SER A 199 -28.89 -6.59 30.79
CA SER A 199 -29.08 -7.95 30.31
C SER A 199 -27.79 -8.70 29.92
N ILE A 200 -26.67 -8.01 29.65
CA ILE A 200 -25.37 -8.63 29.27
C ILE A 200 -24.49 -8.97 30.49
N LEU A 201 -24.76 -8.39 31.68
CA LEU A 201 -23.80 -8.24 32.79
C LEU A 201 -23.33 -9.53 33.51
N ASN A 202 -23.57 -10.73 32.96
CA ASN A 202 -23.14 -12.00 33.54
C ASN A 202 -21.67 -12.38 33.25
N SER A 203 -20.96 -11.58 32.44
CA SER A 203 -19.54 -11.76 32.12
C SER A 203 -18.76 -10.45 32.21
N ASN A 204 -17.54 -10.52 32.74
CA ASN A 204 -16.63 -9.37 32.81
C ASN A 204 -15.85 -9.24 31.51
N VAL A 205 -15.80 -8.03 30.94
CA VAL A 205 -14.99 -7.69 29.78
C VAL A 205 -13.90 -6.70 30.20
N GLN A 206 -12.66 -6.97 29.77
CA GLN A 206 -11.51 -6.10 29.93
C GLN A 206 -10.99 -5.70 28.54
N SER A 207 -10.96 -4.40 28.25
CA SER A 207 -10.24 -3.87 27.08
C SER A 207 -8.72 -4.04 27.28
N ILE A 208 -8.06 -4.74 26.35
CA ILE A 208 -6.59 -4.89 26.30
C ILE A 208 -5.99 -3.78 25.45
N TYR A 209 -6.54 -3.57 24.26
CA TYR A 209 -6.03 -2.64 23.27
C TYR A 209 -7.18 -2.03 22.49
N HIS A 210 -7.12 -0.73 22.25
CA HIS A 210 -8.18 0.01 21.58
C HIS A 210 -7.55 1.13 20.73
N GLN A 211 -7.98 1.25 19.48
CA GLN A 211 -7.52 2.26 18.53
C GLN A 211 -8.72 2.81 17.76
N ILE A 212 -8.82 4.13 17.68
CA ILE A 212 -9.82 4.85 16.89
C ILE A 212 -9.07 5.65 15.82
N ASP A 213 -9.34 5.33 14.57
CA ASP A 213 -8.87 6.04 13.37
C ASP A 213 -10.03 6.90 12.81
N GLU A 214 -9.80 7.75 11.81
CA GLU A 214 -10.87 8.64 11.28
C GLU A 214 -12.08 7.88 10.69
N ASN A 215 -11.85 6.67 10.14
CA ASN A 215 -12.90 5.85 9.54
C ASN A 215 -13.08 4.47 10.24
N ASP A 216 -12.09 4.02 11.00
CA ASP A 216 -12.06 2.65 11.53
C ASP A 216 -11.91 2.63 13.06
N GLU A 217 -12.36 1.55 13.70
CA GLU A 217 -12.18 1.36 15.15
C GLU A 217 -11.80 -0.09 15.44
N LEU A 218 -10.73 -0.32 16.20
CA LEU A 218 -10.21 -1.62 16.58
C LEU A 218 -10.29 -1.78 18.09
N SER A 219 -10.83 -2.89 18.56
CA SER A 219 -10.86 -3.25 19.98
C SER A 219 -10.47 -4.71 20.18
N TYR A 220 -9.48 -4.95 21.03
CA TYR A 220 -9.10 -6.28 21.48
C TYR A 220 -9.43 -6.39 22.97
N VAL A 221 -10.29 -7.34 23.32
CA VAL A 221 -10.85 -7.50 24.66
C VAL A 221 -10.70 -8.93 25.16
N THR A 222 -10.64 -9.12 26.47
CA THR A 222 -10.85 -10.43 27.11
C THR A 222 -12.22 -10.44 27.77
N GLU A 223 -13.09 -11.37 27.36
CA GLU A 223 -14.33 -11.70 28.06
C GLU A 223 -14.11 -12.91 28.99
N SER A 224 -14.73 -12.89 30.17
CA SER A 224 -14.71 -14.00 31.12
C SER A 224 -16.12 -14.37 31.59
N TYR A 225 -16.49 -15.65 31.39
CA TYR A 225 -17.82 -16.19 31.66
C TYR A 225 -17.72 -17.63 32.16
N GLN A 226 -18.30 -17.96 33.32
CA GLN A 226 -18.39 -19.34 33.84
C GLN A 226 -17.10 -20.17 33.73
N ASN A 227 -15.96 -19.60 34.16
CA ASN A 227 -14.60 -20.17 34.09
C ASN A 227 -14.02 -20.36 32.67
N CYS A 228 -14.71 -19.91 31.63
CA CYS A 228 -14.14 -19.65 30.31
C CYS A 228 -13.54 -18.25 30.27
N VAL A 229 -12.39 -18.09 29.63
CA VAL A 229 -11.73 -16.80 29.35
C VAL A 229 -11.40 -16.76 27.87
N ALA A 230 -12.00 -15.83 27.14
CA ALA A 230 -11.91 -15.71 25.69
C ALA A 230 -11.43 -14.34 25.27
N ASN A 231 -10.36 -14.30 24.46
CA ASN A 231 -9.94 -13.06 23.82
C ASN A 231 -10.72 -12.88 22.52
N ILE A 232 -11.25 -11.68 22.30
CA ILE A 232 -12.07 -11.34 21.14
C ILE A 232 -11.47 -10.10 20.47
N PHE A 233 -11.19 -10.22 19.18
CA PHE A 233 -10.68 -9.16 18.33
C PHE A 233 -11.82 -8.60 17.49
N HIS A 234 -12.10 -7.31 17.62
CA HIS A 234 -13.14 -6.57 16.90
C HIS A 234 -12.51 -5.49 16.02
N ARG A 235 -13.01 -5.32 14.80
CA ARG A 235 -12.70 -4.17 13.93
C ARG A 235 -13.98 -3.68 13.26
N ARG A 236 -14.21 -2.36 13.32
CA ARG A 236 -15.19 -1.62 12.53
C ARG A 236 -14.46 -0.96 11.37
N PHE A 237 -15.05 -1.05 10.18
CA PHE A 237 -14.65 -0.35 8.97
C PHE A 237 -15.80 0.53 8.51
N THR A 238 -15.55 1.80 8.18
CA THR A 238 -16.55 2.70 7.61
C THR A 238 -16.32 2.86 6.12
N GLU A 239 -17.17 2.23 5.32
CA GLU A 239 -17.15 2.29 3.86
C GLU A 239 -18.19 3.31 3.35
N PRO A 240 -18.10 3.81 2.09
CA PRO A 240 -19.01 4.86 1.60
C PRO A 240 -20.50 4.50 1.58
N ASP A 241 -20.85 3.21 1.56
CA ASP A 241 -22.22 2.69 1.43
C ASP A 241 -22.68 1.81 2.61
N ARG A 242 -21.76 1.45 3.52
CA ARG A 242 -22.02 0.59 4.68
C ARG A 242 -21.01 0.78 5.81
N ILE A 243 -21.34 0.28 6.99
CA ILE A 243 -20.39 0.08 8.09
C ILE A 243 -20.28 -1.42 8.34
N LEU A 244 -19.07 -1.95 8.33
CA LEU A 244 -18.79 -3.37 8.57
C LEU A 244 -18.18 -3.54 9.96
N ILE A 245 -18.81 -4.33 10.83
CA ILE A 245 -18.27 -4.73 12.13
C ILE A 245 -17.97 -6.23 12.09
N ALA A 246 -16.69 -6.58 12.11
CA ALA A 246 -16.23 -7.96 12.13
C ALA A 246 -15.55 -8.27 13.46
N TYR A 247 -15.73 -9.48 13.99
CA TYR A 247 -14.98 -9.95 15.15
C TYR A 247 -14.68 -11.45 15.13
N ARG A 248 -13.60 -11.85 15.83
CA ARG A 248 -13.24 -13.26 16.01
C ARG A 248 -12.60 -13.56 17.36
N THR A 249 -12.73 -14.80 17.82
CA THR A 249 -11.96 -15.33 18.96
C THR A 249 -10.48 -15.52 18.57
N ILE A 250 -9.56 -15.14 19.47
CA ILE A 250 -8.12 -15.42 19.36
C ILE A 250 -7.74 -16.45 20.42
N ARG A 251 -7.43 -17.68 19.97
CA ARG A 251 -7.08 -18.80 20.84
C ARG A 251 -5.64 -18.69 21.35
N GLU A 252 -4.69 -18.47 20.45
CA GLU A 252 -3.25 -18.59 20.71
C GLU A 252 -2.57 -17.21 20.85
N ASP A 253 -2.76 -16.53 21.99
CA ASP A 253 -2.04 -15.30 22.34
C ASP A 253 -0.96 -15.59 23.41
N GLU A 254 0.30 -15.22 23.13
CA GLU A 254 1.45 -15.48 24.02
C GLU A 254 1.48 -14.64 25.32
N LEU A 255 0.63 -13.62 25.45
CA LEU A 255 0.58 -12.69 26.60
C LEU A 255 -0.75 -12.81 27.38
N TYR A 256 -1.86 -13.06 26.68
CA TYR A 256 -3.20 -13.17 27.25
C TYR A 256 -3.73 -14.59 27.05
N SER A 257 -3.36 -15.53 27.94
CA SER A 257 -3.74 -16.93 27.76
C SER A 257 -5.24 -17.17 27.92
N SER A 258 -5.90 -17.46 26.78
CA SER A 258 -7.26 -18.02 26.70
C SER A 258 -7.42 -19.29 27.55
N GLN A 259 -8.57 -19.47 28.21
CA GLN A 259 -8.81 -20.60 29.12
C GLN A 259 -10.17 -21.26 28.88
N ASN A 260 -10.19 -22.60 28.85
CA ASN A 260 -11.38 -23.45 28.76
C ASN A 260 -12.31 -23.17 27.56
N ILE A 261 -11.83 -22.48 26.51
CA ILE A 261 -12.62 -22.22 25.31
C ILE A 261 -12.78 -23.51 24.49
N SER A 262 -14.02 -23.95 24.30
CA SER A 262 -14.39 -25.12 23.48
C SER A 262 -14.86 -24.76 22.06
N VAL A 263 -14.95 -23.46 21.75
CA VAL A 263 -15.45 -22.93 20.46
C VAL A 263 -14.67 -21.71 19.98
N GLY A 264 -14.38 -21.65 18.69
CA GLY A 264 -14.03 -20.40 18.02
C GLY A 264 -15.28 -19.72 17.49
N VAL A 265 -15.41 -18.41 17.68
CA VAL A 265 -16.45 -17.59 17.05
C VAL A 265 -15.80 -16.68 16.00
N GLN A 266 -16.45 -16.54 14.84
CA GLN A 266 -16.14 -15.57 13.80
C GLN A 266 -17.48 -14.96 13.34
N GLU A 267 -17.62 -13.64 13.42
CA GLU A 267 -18.86 -12.95 13.08
C GLU A 267 -18.59 -11.70 12.23
N TRP A 268 -19.44 -11.48 11.24
CA TRP A 268 -19.46 -10.29 10.41
C TRP A 268 -20.86 -9.66 10.42
N ASN A 269 -20.94 -8.36 10.69
CA ASN A 269 -22.15 -7.55 10.70
C ASN A 269 -22.02 -6.41 9.67
N GLU A 270 -22.78 -6.45 8.59
CA GLU A 270 -22.95 -5.35 7.64
C GLU A 270 -24.12 -4.45 8.07
N VAL A 271 -23.89 -3.14 8.14
CA VAL A 271 -24.90 -2.11 8.44
C VAL A 271 -25.04 -1.19 7.23
N ARG A 272 -26.24 -1.14 6.63
CA ARG A 272 -26.53 -0.29 5.45
C ARG A 272 -27.69 0.66 5.73
N GLN A 273 -27.57 1.91 5.32
CA GLN A 273 -28.68 2.86 5.35
C GLN A 273 -29.72 2.49 4.28
N ILE A 274 -30.99 2.26 4.66
CA ILE A 274 -32.08 1.94 3.71
C ILE A 274 -33.11 3.05 3.53
N SER A 275 -33.07 4.05 4.41
CA SER A 275 -33.74 5.36 4.37
C SER A 275 -33.11 6.27 5.43
N ASN A 276 -33.38 7.58 5.43
CA ASN A 276 -32.82 8.53 6.41
C ASN A 276 -33.13 8.21 7.89
N THR A 277 -34.04 7.27 8.17
CA THR A 277 -34.48 6.90 9.54
C THR A 277 -34.38 5.41 9.84
N HIS A 278 -33.94 4.58 8.89
CA HIS A 278 -33.83 3.13 9.06
C HIS A 278 -32.60 2.57 8.37
N SER A 279 -31.97 1.59 9.04
CA SER A 279 -30.86 0.81 8.53
C SER A 279 -31.25 -0.67 8.45
N VAL A 280 -30.61 -1.43 7.58
CA VAL A 280 -30.61 -2.89 7.63
C VAL A 280 -29.28 -3.37 8.20
N ILE A 281 -29.36 -4.36 9.07
CA ILE A 281 -28.24 -5.10 9.63
C ILE A 281 -28.28 -6.52 9.06
N ARG A 282 -27.13 -7.02 8.63
CA ARG A 282 -26.94 -8.37 8.11
C ARG A 282 -25.80 -9.05 8.84
N THR A 283 -26.06 -10.17 9.49
CA THR A 283 -25.08 -10.88 10.31
C THR A 283 -24.85 -12.29 9.78
N ILE A 284 -23.58 -12.66 9.61
CA ILE A 284 -23.14 -14.05 9.47
C ILE A 284 -22.29 -14.37 10.70
N SER A 285 -22.79 -15.25 11.56
CA SER A 285 -22.12 -15.66 12.80
C SER A 285 -21.81 -17.15 12.74
N ILE A 286 -20.53 -17.49 12.74
CA ILE A 286 -20.01 -18.85 12.64
C ILE A 286 -19.37 -19.21 13.97
N THR A 287 -19.86 -20.28 14.60
CA THR A 287 -19.34 -20.88 15.82
C THR A 287 -18.85 -22.28 15.49
N GLU A 288 -17.57 -22.58 15.68
CA GLU A 288 -16.98 -23.89 15.40
C GLU A 288 -16.37 -24.50 16.66
N HIS A 289 -16.51 -25.81 16.85
CA HIS A 289 -15.87 -26.54 17.93
C HIS A 289 -14.41 -26.83 17.59
N TYR A 290 -13.51 -26.59 18.55
CA TYR A 290 -12.08 -26.86 18.37
C TYR A 290 -11.76 -28.37 18.37
N ASP A 291 -12.54 -29.14 19.13
CA ASP A 291 -12.51 -30.59 19.13
C ASP A 291 -13.75 -31.11 18.36
N PRO A 292 -13.60 -31.95 17.33
CA PRO A 292 -14.72 -32.38 16.50
C PRO A 292 -15.54 -33.48 17.19
N TYR A 293 -16.87 -33.30 17.25
CA TYR A 293 -17.80 -34.35 17.68
C TYR A 293 -18.20 -35.26 16.51
N GLU A 294 -18.45 -36.54 16.79
CA GLU A 294 -18.78 -37.54 15.76
C GLU A 294 -20.23 -37.45 15.28
N SER A 295 -21.14 -36.91 16.11
CA SER A 295 -22.58 -36.83 15.84
C SER A 295 -23.26 -35.66 16.57
N MET A 296 -24.51 -35.36 16.24
CA MET A 296 -25.30 -34.36 16.97
C MET A 296 -25.65 -34.86 18.37
N THR A 297 -25.87 -36.16 18.54
CA THR A 297 -25.97 -36.85 19.83
C THR A 297 -24.73 -36.61 20.68
N ASP A 298 -23.54 -36.84 20.14
CA ASP A 298 -22.26 -36.66 20.83
C ASP A 298 -22.01 -35.19 21.24
N LEU A 299 -22.22 -34.25 20.31
CA LEU A 299 -22.17 -32.81 20.59
C LEU A 299 -23.15 -32.42 21.71
N MET A 300 -24.41 -32.83 21.62
CA MET A 300 -25.42 -32.42 22.60
C MET A 300 -25.24 -33.10 23.97
N GLN A 301 -24.81 -34.37 24.03
CA GLN A 301 -24.49 -35.05 25.28
C GLN A 301 -23.34 -34.35 26.03
N ASN A 302 -22.25 -34.03 25.33
CA ASN A 302 -21.07 -33.43 25.96
C ASN A 302 -21.23 -31.93 26.24
N ARG A 303 -21.78 -31.16 25.29
CA ARG A 303 -21.79 -29.68 25.37
C ARG A 303 -23.08 -29.08 25.91
N TYR A 304 -24.20 -29.80 25.82
CA TYR A 304 -25.56 -29.33 26.19
C TYR A 304 -26.40 -30.42 26.91
N PRO A 305 -25.86 -31.12 27.94
CA PRO A 305 -26.46 -32.34 28.49
C PRO A 305 -27.92 -32.18 28.98
N GLU A 306 -28.29 -31.03 29.54
CA GLU A 306 -29.66 -30.75 29.97
C GLU A 306 -30.63 -30.64 28.78
N LEU A 307 -30.20 -29.98 27.71
CA LEU A 307 -30.97 -29.84 26.48
C LEU A 307 -31.09 -31.19 25.75
N TYR A 308 -30.03 -31.99 25.75
CA TYR A 308 -30.06 -33.37 25.26
C TYR A 308 -31.10 -34.21 26.03
N ALA A 309 -30.99 -34.26 27.36
CA ALA A 309 -31.88 -35.05 28.20
C ALA A 309 -33.36 -34.65 28.02
N LYS A 310 -33.64 -33.35 27.90
CA LYS A 310 -34.98 -32.85 27.56
C LYS A 310 -35.44 -33.30 26.18
N SER A 311 -34.59 -33.15 25.16
CA SER A 311 -34.93 -33.49 23.76
C SER A 311 -35.27 -34.98 23.60
N ILE A 312 -34.50 -35.87 24.23
CA ILE A 312 -34.78 -37.31 24.20
C ILE A 312 -36.12 -37.65 24.89
N ALA A 313 -36.51 -36.91 25.92
CA ALA A 313 -37.83 -37.08 26.55
C ALA A 313 -39.01 -36.54 25.69
N GLU A 314 -38.73 -35.63 24.75
CA GLU A 314 -39.70 -35.03 23.81
C GLU A 314 -39.66 -35.69 22.40
N LEU A 315 -38.90 -36.78 22.23
CA LEU A 315 -38.66 -37.45 20.95
C LEU A 315 -39.95 -38.11 20.36
N PRO A 316 -40.37 -37.74 19.14
CA PRO A 316 -41.50 -38.40 18.48
C PRO A 316 -41.19 -39.85 18.09
N GLN A 317 -42.14 -40.77 18.31
CA GLN A 317 -41.98 -42.22 18.16
C GLN A 317 -41.48 -42.73 16.78
N ASN A 318 -41.58 -41.91 15.72
CA ASN A 318 -41.21 -42.27 14.35
C ASN A 318 -39.99 -41.47 13.81
N ASN A 319 -39.30 -40.70 14.65
CA ASN A 319 -38.17 -39.86 14.23
C ASN A 319 -36.81 -40.50 14.57
N SER A 320 -35.80 -40.25 13.72
CA SER A 320 -34.40 -40.46 14.11
C SER A 320 -34.02 -39.51 15.25
N ILE A 321 -33.15 -39.99 16.15
CA ILE A 321 -32.59 -39.17 17.24
C ILE A 321 -31.77 -38.02 16.65
N GLU A 322 -30.87 -38.29 15.70
CA GLU A 322 -30.06 -37.26 15.04
C GLU A 322 -30.92 -36.17 14.40
N ASP A 323 -31.94 -36.54 13.61
CA ASP A 323 -32.83 -35.58 12.93
C ASP A 323 -33.62 -34.69 13.91
N HIS A 324 -34.00 -35.26 15.06
CA HIS A 324 -34.68 -34.52 16.12
C HIS A 324 -33.73 -33.54 16.81
N LEU A 325 -32.56 -34.02 17.25
CA LEU A 325 -31.54 -33.20 17.90
C LEU A 325 -31.01 -32.09 16.98
N TYR A 326 -30.85 -32.37 15.69
CA TYR A 326 -30.50 -31.38 14.66
C TYR A 326 -31.51 -30.23 14.64
N ARG A 327 -32.81 -30.53 14.59
CA ARG A 327 -33.89 -29.52 14.63
C ARG A 327 -33.91 -28.76 15.95
N VAL A 328 -33.66 -29.40 17.09
CA VAL A 328 -33.55 -28.72 18.39
C VAL A 328 -32.39 -27.71 18.39
N MET A 329 -31.23 -28.09 17.84
CA MET A 329 -30.09 -27.18 17.73
C MET A 329 -30.36 -26.02 16.77
N GLN A 330 -31.07 -26.26 15.66
CA GLN A 330 -31.52 -25.17 14.79
C GLN A 330 -32.47 -24.22 15.53
N VAL A 331 -33.49 -24.73 16.23
CA VAL A 331 -34.44 -23.89 17.01
C VAL A 331 -33.71 -23.10 18.10
N THR A 332 -32.73 -23.71 18.77
CA THR A 332 -31.84 -23.04 19.73
C THR A 332 -31.04 -21.91 19.09
N GLY A 333 -30.53 -22.11 17.86
CA GLY A 333 -29.89 -21.05 17.06
C GLY A 333 -30.82 -19.88 16.76
N HIS A 334 -32.06 -20.15 16.35
CA HIS A 334 -33.07 -19.11 16.10
C HIS A 334 -33.47 -18.35 17.37
N ALA A 335 -33.48 -19.02 18.54
CA ALA A 335 -33.76 -18.38 19.82
C ALA A 335 -32.63 -17.40 20.20
N ILE A 336 -31.37 -17.81 20.08
CA ILE A 336 -30.19 -16.98 20.38
C ILE A 336 -30.17 -15.72 19.50
N ALA A 337 -30.45 -15.85 18.20
CA ALA A 337 -30.55 -14.72 17.28
C ALA A 337 -31.65 -13.71 17.68
N LYS A 338 -32.80 -14.17 18.20
CA LYS A 338 -33.86 -13.28 18.70
C LYS A 338 -33.47 -12.54 19.97
N THR A 339 -32.71 -13.19 20.88
CA THR A 339 -32.15 -12.53 22.06
C THR A 339 -31.18 -11.42 21.64
N TYR A 340 -30.32 -11.68 20.65
CA TYR A 340 -29.40 -10.69 20.09
C TYR A 340 -30.12 -9.47 19.50
N PHE A 341 -31.21 -9.65 18.75
CA PHE A 341 -32.03 -8.53 18.25
C PHE A 341 -32.67 -7.72 19.38
N THR A 342 -33.20 -8.39 20.40
CA THR A 342 -33.83 -7.70 21.55
C THR A 342 -32.84 -6.76 22.24
N LEU A 343 -31.58 -7.21 22.35
CA LEU A 343 -30.47 -6.49 22.96
C LEU A 343 -29.97 -5.31 22.11
N LEU A 344 -29.98 -5.48 20.78
CA LEU A 344 -29.68 -4.47 19.78
C LEU A 344 -30.73 -3.34 19.76
N ASP A 345 -32.02 -3.69 19.81
CA ASP A 345 -33.11 -2.71 19.87
C ASP A 345 -33.07 -1.90 21.18
N GLU A 346 -32.74 -2.54 22.32
CA GLU A 346 -32.52 -1.88 23.61
C GLU A 346 -31.38 -0.85 23.51
N THR A 347 -30.24 -1.25 22.93
CA THR A 347 -29.04 -0.40 22.79
C THR A 347 -29.28 0.79 21.85
N LEU A 348 -30.00 0.56 20.74
CA LEU A 348 -30.40 1.59 19.77
C LEU A 348 -31.31 2.69 20.33
N GLY A 349 -32.03 2.39 21.42
CA GLY A 349 -32.85 3.36 22.15
C GLY A 349 -32.01 4.38 22.92
N ASN A 350 -30.83 3.98 23.41
CA ASN A 350 -30.01 4.78 24.34
C ASN A 350 -29.11 5.81 23.62
N ILE A 351 -28.66 5.52 22.39
CA ILE A 351 -27.54 6.22 21.72
C ILE A 351 -27.81 7.66 21.24
N LYS A 352 -29.06 8.06 20.95
CA LYS A 352 -29.34 9.13 19.96
C LYS A 352 -28.97 10.59 20.40
N GLN A 353 -27.68 11.06 20.20
CA GLN A 353 -27.01 12.28 20.82
C GLN A 353 -26.04 13.29 20.02
N CYS A 354 -24.66 13.32 20.06
CA CYS A 354 -23.78 14.58 20.06
C CYS A 354 -22.40 14.69 19.22
N ASN A 355 -21.66 15.87 19.16
CA ASN A 355 -20.15 16.18 18.99
C ASN A 355 -19.54 17.16 17.84
N PRO A 356 -18.54 18.14 18.05
CA PRO A 356 -17.95 19.09 16.99
C PRO A 356 -16.50 19.85 17.04
N LEU A 357 -15.73 20.00 15.90
CA LEU A 357 -14.90 21.18 15.28
C LEU A 357 -13.42 21.73 15.67
N GLY A 358 -12.63 22.42 14.74
CA GLY A 358 -11.27 23.14 14.95
C GLY A 358 -10.41 23.80 13.73
N GLN A 359 -9.12 24.32 13.90
CA GLN A 359 -7.92 24.65 12.94
C GLN A 359 -7.30 26.14 12.63
N SER A 360 -5.98 26.35 12.19
CA SER A 360 -5.25 27.67 11.75
C SER A 360 -3.72 27.67 11.17
N SER A 361 -3.07 28.78 10.59
CA SER A 361 -1.60 28.89 10.04
C SER A 361 -0.91 30.32 9.63
N CYS A 362 0.43 30.49 9.24
CA CYS A 362 1.28 31.79 9.02
C CYS A 362 2.59 31.88 8.03
N PRO A 363 3.28 33.07 7.69
CA PRO A 363 4.43 33.34 6.67
C PRO A 363 5.68 34.40 6.90
N HIS A 364 6.75 34.63 6.00
CA HIS A 364 7.87 35.75 6.02
C HIS A 364 8.96 35.99 4.81
N GLU A 365 10.01 36.93 4.85
CA GLU A 365 11.02 37.49 3.77
C GLU A 365 12.59 37.75 4.18
N SER A 366 13.70 38.42 3.60
CA SER A 366 14.36 39.24 2.43
C SER A 366 15.99 39.44 2.60
N SER A 367 17.05 40.16 2.01
CA SER A 367 17.66 41.08 0.88
C SER A 367 19.26 41.42 1.12
N CYS A 368 20.34 42.10 0.49
CA CYS A 368 21.05 42.79 -0.74
C CYS A 368 22.62 43.21 -0.42
N ILE A 369 23.71 43.89 -1.05
CA ILE A 369 24.43 44.54 -2.30
C ILE A 369 25.97 45.05 -1.92
N PHE A 370 27.14 45.61 -2.52
CA PHE A 370 27.91 46.31 -3.71
C PHE A 370 29.57 46.27 -3.58
N GLN A 371 30.71 46.90 -4.15
CA GLN A 371 31.43 47.77 -5.25
C GLN A 371 33.09 47.82 -5.10
N PHE A 372 34.21 48.49 -5.65
CA PHE A 372 34.82 49.50 -6.69
C PHE A 372 36.48 49.67 -6.79
N GLU A 373 37.19 50.51 -7.68
CA GLU A 373 38.61 51.26 -7.69
C GLU A 373 40.00 50.97 -8.55
N MET A 374 40.90 52.01 -8.91
CA MET A 374 42.48 52.17 -9.00
C MET A 374 43.47 52.37 -10.31
N SER A 375 44.68 53.11 -10.25
CA SER A 375 46.06 53.12 -11.06
C SER A 375 46.58 54.40 -11.94
N THR A 376 47.80 54.80 -12.57
CA THR A 376 49.38 54.76 -12.63
C THR A 376 50.05 55.67 -13.82
N ASP A 377 51.35 56.03 -14.25
CA ASP A 377 52.86 56.17 -13.86
C ASP A 377 53.96 56.77 -14.97
N ASN A 378 55.24 57.24 -14.63
CA ASN A 378 56.66 57.34 -15.29
C ASN A 378 57.47 58.51 -16.09
N ALA A 379 58.86 58.50 -16.16
CA ALA A 379 59.84 59.62 -16.54
C ALA A 379 61.38 59.36 -16.93
N LEU A 380 62.12 60.28 -17.65
CA LEU A 380 63.64 60.27 -17.79
C LEU A 380 64.40 61.55 -18.38
N VAL A 381 64.94 62.51 -17.58
CA VAL A 381 65.84 63.63 -18.07
C VAL A 381 66.97 64.00 -17.07
N ARG A 382 67.91 63.08 -16.78
CA ARG A 382 68.68 63.11 -15.51
C ARG A 382 70.07 63.80 -15.44
N GLN A 383 70.55 64.52 -16.46
CA GLN A 383 71.98 64.92 -16.49
C GLN A 383 72.33 66.40 -16.25
N GLN A 384 71.51 67.39 -16.68
CA GLN A 384 71.70 68.81 -16.30
C GLN A 384 71.57 69.03 -14.78
N GLN A 385 70.99 68.05 -14.08
CA GLN A 385 70.69 68.02 -12.65
C GLN A 385 71.91 68.14 -11.71
N LYS A 386 73.10 68.64 -12.08
CA LYS A 386 74.30 68.66 -11.19
C LYS A 386 74.49 69.90 -10.29
N ARG A 387 73.78 71.01 -10.51
CA ARG A 387 73.81 72.18 -9.60
C ARG A 387 72.44 72.61 -9.13
N GLU A 388 71.42 72.24 -9.89
CA GLU A 388 70.25 71.52 -9.39
C GLU A 388 70.61 70.64 -8.17
N ARG A 389 71.50 69.63 -8.29
CA ARG A 389 71.90 68.69 -7.21
C ARG A 389 72.37 69.26 -5.86
N ASP A 390 72.56 70.57 -5.74
CA ASP A 390 72.93 71.23 -4.46
C ASP A 390 71.80 72.17 -3.94
N ARG A 391 70.97 72.74 -4.82
CA ARG A 391 69.68 73.33 -4.39
C ARG A 391 68.70 72.22 -4.07
N ILE A 392 68.53 71.33 -5.03
CA ILE A 392 68.21 69.92 -4.88
C ILE A 392 69.43 69.13 -4.36
N GLN A 393 70.08 69.62 -3.29
CA GLN A 393 70.56 68.78 -2.16
C GLN A 393 69.55 68.93 -1.03
N LYS A 394 69.16 70.16 -0.69
CA LYS A 394 68.15 70.45 0.35
C LYS A 394 66.72 70.24 -0.15
N GLN A 395 66.48 70.54 -1.42
CA GLN A 395 65.31 70.06 -2.12
C GLN A 395 65.42 68.55 -2.40
N GLN A 396 66.61 67.93 -2.47
CA GLN A 396 66.76 66.45 -2.45
C GLN A 396 66.56 65.84 -1.06
N GLU A 397 66.65 66.63 0.01
CA GLU A 397 66.36 66.21 1.39
C GLU A 397 64.87 66.32 1.68
N ARG A 398 64.22 67.38 1.17
CA ARG A 398 62.75 67.47 1.12
C ARG A 398 62.15 66.45 0.14
N GLU A 399 62.72 66.27 -1.04
CA GLU A 399 62.33 65.23 -2.00
C GLU A 399 62.79 63.85 -1.55
N LYS A 400 63.80 63.70 -0.68
CA LYS A 400 64.01 62.45 0.07
C LYS A 400 62.82 62.25 1.00
N TYR A 401 62.50 63.18 1.89
CA TYR A 401 61.37 63.01 2.80
C TYR A 401 60.04 62.78 2.06
N LEU A 402 59.81 63.44 0.93
CA LEU A 402 58.62 63.26 0.09
C LEU A 402 58.68 61.97 -0.72
N ALA A 403 59.81 61.61 -1.33
CA ALA A 403 59.97 60.34 -2.07
C ALA A 403 60.18 59.13 -1.13
N GLU A 404 60.47 59.34 0.14
CA GLU A 404 60.55 58.32 1.19
C GLU A 404 59.16 58.14 1.80
N ARG A 405 58.41 59.22 2.03
CA ARG A 405 56.95 59.16 2.25
C ARG A 405 56.22 58.52 1.08
N GLU A 406 56.53 58.87 -0.17
CA GLU A 406 55.95 58.21 -1.35
C GLU A 406 56.47 56.80 -1.53
N LYS A 407 57.76 56.49 -1.29
CA LYS A 407 58.27 55.12 -1.33
C LYS A 407 57.65 54.27 -0.23
N LEU A 408 57.31 54.84 0.93
CA LEU A 408 56.55 54.16 1.97
C LEU A 408 55.08 53.99 1.58
N LEU A 409 54.42 55.02 1.04
CA LEU A 409 53.06 54.91 0.49
C LEU A 409 52.97 53.97 -0.71
N ALA A 410 54.02 53.87 -1.52
CA ALA A 410 54.14 52.99 -2.68
C ALA A 410 54.58 51.59 -2.27
N CYS A 411 55.39 51.42 -1.23
CA CYS A 411 55.67 50.12 -0.62
C CYS A 411 54.41 49.59 0.06
N VAL A 412 53.66 50.43 0.78
CA VAL A 412 52.31 50.12 1.28
C VAL A 412 51.41 49.73 0.11
N LYS A 413 51.22 50.58 -0.92
CA LYS A 413 50.39 50.23 -2.09
C LYS A 413 50.87 48.97 -2.83
N ALA A 414 52.17 48.70 -2.91
CA ALA A 414 52.72 47.50 -3.54
C ALA A 414 52.50 46.25 -2.69
N LEU A 415 52.69 46.34 -1.37
CA LEU A 415 52.34 45.27 -0.43
C LEU A 415 50.83 45.03 -0.41
N THR A 416 50.00 46.07 -0.50
CA THR A 416 48.54 45.97 -0.69
C THR A 416 48.20 45.33 -2.04
N LYS A 417 48.95 45.62 -3.12
CA LYS A 417 48.71 45.04 -4.46
C LYS A 417 49.17 43.58 -4.58
N GLU A 418 50.29 43.20 -3.96
CA GLU A 418 50.72 41.80 -3.88
C GLU A 418 49.82 41.01 -2.90
N TYR A 419 49.37 41.62 -1.80
CA TYR A 419 48.29 41.10 -0.96
C TYR A 419 47.02 40.82 -1.78
N TYR A 420 46.61 41.76 -2.66
CA TYR A 420 45.47 41.55 -3.56
C TYR A 420 45.73 40.55 -4.70
N LYS A 421 46.97 40.23 -5.08
CA LYS A 421 47.26 39.09 -5.98
C LYS A 421 47.18 37.75 -5.25
N ILE A 422 47.73 37.68 -4.04
CA ILE A 422 47.82 36.46 -3.23
C ILE A 422 46.44 36.08 -2.63
N ARG A 423 45.53 37.07 -2.55
CA ARG A 423 44.11 36.89 -2.21
C ARG A 423 43.39 35.87 -3.09
N ASP A 424 43.71 35.81 -4.37
CA ASP A 424 42.88 35.13 -5.38
C ASP A 424 43.31 33.67 -5.66
N THR A 425 44.30 33.14 -4.91
CA THR A 425 44.85 31.78 -5.13
C THR A 425 44.99 30.93 -3.87
N LEU A 426 44.43 31.36 -2.73
CA LEU A 426 44.54 30.65 -1.44
C LEU A 426 43.16 30.40 -0.82
N LEU A 427 42.75 29.14 -0.75
CA LEU A 427 41.51 28.73 -0.08
C LEU A 427 41.57 29.03 1.43
N PRO A 428 40.54 29.69 2.00
CA PRO A 428 40.38 29.84 3.44
C PRO A 428 40.32 28.50 4.20
N TRP A 429 40.77 28.50 5.46
CA TRP A 429 40.49 27.39 6.39
C TRP A 429 38.99 27.20 6.65
N LYS A 430 38.17 28.23 6.41
CA LYS A 430 36.71 28.12 6.39
C LYS A 430 36.29 27.06 5.36
N ASP A 431 36.76 27.18 4.13
CA ASP A 431 36.34 26.35 3.00
C ASP A 431 36.83 24.90 3.17
N ILE A 432 38.02 24.70 3.78
CA ILE A 432 38.52 23.39 4.18
C ILE A 432 37.65 22.77 5.29
N ALA A 433 37.26 23.56 6.30
CA ALA A 433 36.40 23.08 7.38
C ALA A 433 34.96 22.80 6.91
N THR A 434 34.41 23.62 6.01
CA THR A 434 33.12 23.40 5.36
C THR A 434 33.16 22.13 4.52
N SER A 435 34.20 21.92 3.70
CA SER A 435 34.37 20.67 2.93
C SER A 435 34.40 19.42 3.82
N LEU A 436 35.11 19.46 4.96
CA LEU A 436 35.17 18.33 5.90
C LEU A 436 33.87 18.14 6.69
N GLN A 437 33.14 19.22 6.98
CA GLN A 437 31.80 19.18 7.57
C GLN A 437 30.80 18.52 6.61
N GLU A 438 30.80 18.91 5.34
CA GLU A 438 29.95 18.34 4.28
C GLU A 438 30.29 16.87 4.02
N GLU A 439 31.58 16.51 3.96
CA GLU A 439 32.06 15.13 3.79
C GLU A 439 31.68 14.23 4.99
N THR A 440 31.67 14.78 6.20
CA THR A 440 31.20 14.08 7.42
C THR A 440 29.67 13.94 7.43
N GLN A 441 28.93 15.00 7.11
CA GLN A 441 27.47 15.02 7.04
C GLN A 441 26.93 13.92 6.09
N VAL A 442 27.49 13.82 4.88
CA VAL A 442 27.09 12.80 3.89
C VAL A 442 27.47 11.39 4.36
N SER A 443 28.68 11.21 4.90
CA SER A 443 29.14 9.93 5.46
C SER A 443 28.26 9.42 6.61
N LEU A 444 27.57 10.32 7.29
CA LEU A 444 26.60 10.01 8.34
C LEU A 444 25.24 9.65 7.77
N GLU A 445 24.68 10.48 6.88
CA GLU A 445 23.37 10.26 6.26
C GLU A 445 23.29 8.95 5.46
N ASP A 446 24.34 8.58 4.70
CA ASP A 446 24.41 7.29 3.99
C ASP A 446 24.47 6.09 4.94
N ASN A 447 25.22 6.22 6.04
CA ASN A 447 25.26 5.22 7.10
C ASN A 447 23.85 5.11 7.75
N LYS A 448 23.18 6.26 7.96
CA LYS A 448 21.83 6.36 8.53
C LYS A 448 20.81 5.58 7.73
N ARG A 449 20.94 5.64 6.40
CA ARG A 449 20.14 4.92 5.42
C ARG A 449 20.48 3.42 5.36
N LEU A 450 21.76 3.07 5.19
CA LEU A 450 22.21 1.69 5.00
C LEU A 450 21.78 0.76 6.15
N LEU A 451 21.79 1.26 7.39
CA LEU A 451 21.41 0.50 8.57
C LEU A 451 19.90 0.55 8.89
N TRP A 452 19.11 1.25 8.05
CA TRP A 452 17.65 1.15 7.97
C TRP A 452 17.23 0.15 6.86
N GLU A 453 17.91 0.16 5.72
CA GLU A 453 17.65 -0.76 4.60
C GLU A 453 18.07 -2.21 4.92
N CYS A 454 19.28 -2.43 5.45
CA CYS A 454 19.76 -3.74 5.96
C CYS A 454 18.90 -4.32 7.10
N ALA A 455 17.97 -3.50 7.58
CA ALA A 455 17.09 -3.72 8.70
C ALA A 455 15.71 -4.15 8.16
N TYR A 456 15.06 -3.25 7.41
CA TYR A 456 13.84 -3.49 6.64
C TYR A 456 13.89 -4.80 5.84
N TYR A 457 14.97 -5.02 5.06
CA TYR A 457 15.06 -6.20 4.20
C TYR A 457 15.11 -7.51 4.96
N ARG A 458 15.71 -7.56 6.15
CA ARG A 458 15.70 -8.78 6.96
C ARG A 458 14.28 -9.09 7.44
N GLN A 459 13.50 -8.09 7.86
CA GLN A 459 12.08 -8.30 8.20
C GLN A 459 11.21 -8.67 6.98
N LEU A 460 11.63 -8.35 5.75
CA LEU A 460 10.91 -8.66 4.52
C LEU A 460 11.22 -10.07 4.01
N THR A 461 12.51 -10.43 3.85
CA THR A 461 12.97 -11.82 3.62
C THR A 461 12.18 -12.78 4.50
N THR A 462 12.03 -12.35 5.74
CA THR A 462 11.54 -13.16 6.83
C THR A 462 10.08 -12.87 7.21
N ARG A 463 9.34 -12.23 6.31
CA ARG A 463 7.88 -12.40 6.16
C ARG A 463 7.49 -13.09 4.85
N LEU A 464 8.37 -13.10 3.84
CA LEU A 464 8.16 -13.87 2.61
C LEU A 464 8.35 -15.38 2.84
N GLU A 465 9.24 -15.74 3.76
CA GLU A 465 9.30 -17.10 4.32
C GLU A 465 7.89 -17.54 4.84
N ASN A 466 7.04 -16.61 5.34
CA ASN A 466 5.55 -16.63 5.45
C ASN A 466 4.80 -17.40 4.34
N TRP A 467 4.50 -16.70 3.25
CA TRP A 467 3.74 -17.24 2.13
C TRP A 467 4.30 -18.59 1.67
N VAL A 468 5.64 -18.71 1.59
CA VAL A 468 6.30 -19.95 1.19
C VAL A 468 5.95 -21.09 2.14
N HIS A 469 6.30 -20.99 3.41
CA HIS A 469 6.26 -22.12 4.33
C HIS A 469 4.80 -22.48 4.70
N GLN A 470 3.90 -21.50 4.87
CA GLN A 470 2.47 -21.80 5.03
C GLN A 470 1.89 -22.54 3.80
N ALA A 471 2.38 -22.24 2.59
CA ALA A 471 2.00 -22.98 1.39
C ALA A 471 2.64 -24.38 1.30
N THR A 472 3.91 -24.59 1.71
CA THR A 472 4.66 -25.80 1.34
C THR A 472 4.43 -27.08 2.16
N THR A 473 4.37 -27.06 3.51
CA THR A 473 3.83 -28.23 4.27
C THR A 473 2.35 -28.18 4.59
N THR A 474 1.52 -27.58 3.72
CA THR A 474 0.14 -28.05 3.58
C THR A 474 0.12 -29.41 2.90
N ASN A 475 0.12 -30.48 3.71
CA ASN A 475 0.64 -31.85 3.34
C ASN A 475 -0.68 -34.55 3.66
N VAL A 476 -1.41 -35.42 2.85
CA VAL A 476 -1.97 -35.74 1.46
C VAL A 476 -1.17 -35.72 0.14
N GLN A 477 -1.79 -36.45 -0.79
CA GLN A 477 -1.63 -36.49 -2.24
C GLN A 477 -2.13 -35.23 -2.98
N PRO A 478 -1.75 -35.05 -4.25
CA PRO A 478 -2.13 -33.88 -5.05
C PRO A 478 -3.57 -33.94 -5.57
N LEU A 479 -4.33 -32.86 -5.36
CA LEU A 479 -5.49 -32.49 -6.17
C LEU A 479 -5.68 -30.97 -6.15
N ASN A 480 -5.51 -30.39 -7.34
CA ASN A 480 -5.83 -29.04 -7.82
C ASN A 480 -5.41 -27.82 -6.98
N GLN A 481 -4.58 -26.96 -7.61
CA GLN A 481 -4.12 -25.66 -7.08
C GLN A 481 -5.22 -24.57 -7.20
N SER A 482 -6.46 -24.84 -6.78
CA SER A 482 -7.65 -24.08 -7.20
C SER A 482 -7.87 -22.75 -6.46
N SER A 483 -7.91 -22.75 -5.14
CA SER A 483 -8.12 -21.53 -4.34
C SER A 483 -6.83 -20.71 -4.23
N ILE A 484 -6.72 -19.67 -5.04
CA ILE A 484 -5.79 -18.57 -4.80
C ILE A 484 -6.46 -17.55 -3.87
N TYR A 485 -5.67 -17.05 -2.92
CA TYR A 485 -6.06 -16.06 -1.91
C TYR A 485 -5.16 -14.83 -2.04
N LEU A 486 -5.75 -13.64 -1.92
CA LEU A 486 -5.08 -12.37 -2.14
C LEU A 486 -5.35 -11.43 -0.95
N PRO A 487 -4.48 -11.35 0.07
CA PRO A 487 -4.74 -10.56 1.30
C PRO A 487 -4.91 -9.05 1.00
N ILE A 488 -5.41 -8.24 1.95
CA ILE A 488 -5.60 -6.76 1.75
C ILE A 488 -4.35 -5.93 1.82
N ASP A 489 -3.35 -6.37 2.59
CA ASP A 489 -2.15 -5.58 2.82
C ASP A 489 -1.58 -5.10 1.47
N PRO A 490 -1.58 -3.80 1.14
CA PRO A 490 -1.38 -3.36 -0.23
C PRO A 490 0.03 -3.68 -0.76
N ASP A 491 1.01 -3.83 0.13
CA ASP A 491 2.35 -4.28 -0.24
C ASP A 491 2.37 -5.80 -0.52
N ILE A 492 1.68 -6.59 0.31
CA ILE A 492 1.49 -8.05 0.05
C ILE A 492 0.47 -8.28 -1.08
N ARG A 493 -0.38 -7.31 -1.45
CA ARG A 493 -1.18 -7.31 -2.68
C ARG A 493 -0.29 -7.04 -3.87
N GLN A 494 0.59 -6.06 -3.83
CA GLN A 494 1.49 -5.84 -4.95
C GLN A 494 2.37 -7.08 -5.18
N VAL A 495 2.96 -7.63 -4.10
CA VAL A 495 3.70 -8.91 -4.12
C VAL A 495 2.81 -10.11 -4.47
N GLY A 496 1.52 -10.10 -4.11
CA GLY A 496 0.57 -11.19 -4.30
C GLY A 496 -0.01 -11.23 -5.72
N TYR A 497 -0.48 -10.09 -6.22
CA TYR A 497 -0.78 -9.81 -7.62
C TYR A 497 0.40 -10.22 -8.49
N ASP A 498 1.61 -9.78 -8.11
CA ASP A 498 2.85 -10.22 -8.75
C ASP A 498 2.97 -11.75 -8.70
N TRP A 499 2.97 -12.35 -7.52
CA TRP A 499 3.13 -13.81 -7.36
C TRP A 499 2.12 -14.62 -8.18
N ILE A 500 0.85 -14.23 -8.19
CA ILE A 500 -0.27 -14.94 -8.82
C ILE A 500 -0.26 -14.77 -10.33
N THR A 501 -0.02 -13.57 -10.82
CA THR A 501 0.06 -13.32 -12.26
C THR A 501 1.33 -13.92 -12.84
N LEU A 502 2.45 -13.94 -12.10
CA LEU A 502 3.66 -14.68 -12.43
C LEU A 502 3.45 -16.21 -12.36
N GLN A 503 2.68 -16.72 -11.38
CA GLN A 503 2.31 -18.14 -11.32
C GLN A 503 1.48 -18.55 -12.55
N MET A 504 0.51 -17.72 -12.94
CA MET A 504 -0.31 -17.92 -14.14
C MET A 504 0.50 -17.77 -15.44
N GLN A 505 1.48 -16.87 -15.47
CA GLN A 505 2.41 -16.74 -16.59
C GLN A 505 3.27 -18.00 -16.73
N ALA A 506 3.74 -18.55 -15.61
CA ALA A 506 4.57 -19.76 -15.59
C ALA A 506 3.82 -21.03 -16.05
N THR A 507 2.49 -21.09 -15.90
CA THR A 507 1.67 -22.21 -16.42
C THR A 507 1.29 -22.08 -17.90
N ALA A 508 1.40 -20.88 -18.47
CA ALA A 508 0.92 -20.57 -19.83
C ALA A 508 1.50 -21.49 -20.92
N GLU A 509 2.81 -21.76 -20.89
CA GLU A 509 3.52 -22.56 -21.90
C GLU A 509 3.08 -24.04 -21.91
N VAL A 510 2.58 -24.56 -20.79
CA VAL A 510 2.04 -25.92 -20.67
C VAL A 510 0.63 -26.00 -21.23
N GLU A 511 -0.17 -24.96 -20.99
CA GLU A 511 -1.57 -24.92 -21.40
C GLU A 511 -1.76 -24.57 -22.88
N LEU A 512 -0.89 -23.72 -23.42
CA LEU A 512 -0.87 -23.28 -24.83
C LEU A 512 0.06 -24.11 -25.74
N ASP A 513 0.49 -25.34 -25.35
CA ASP A 513 1.35 -26.20 -26.17
C ASP A 513 0.81 -26.31 -27.61
N PRO A 514 1.58 -25.90 -28.65
CA PRO A 514 1.17 -25.96 -30.04
C PRO A 514 0.62 -27.30 -30.52
N LYS A 515 0.99 -28.43 -29.89
CA LYS A 515 0.47 -29.78 -30.20
C LYS A 515 -1.01 -29.98 -29.83
N ARG A 516 -1.59 -29.11 -28.99
CA ARG A 516 -3.02 -29.10 -28.65
C ARG A 516 -3.88 -28.47 -29.75
N PHE A 517 -3.25 -27.84 -30.75
CA PHE A 517 -3.87 -27.14 -31.88
C PHE A 517 -3.47 -27.83 -33.20
N PRO A 518 -4.20 -27.61 -34.30
CA PRO A 518 -3.76 -28.03 -35.62
C PRO A 518 -2.51 -27.24 -36.05
N PHE A 519 -1.61 -27.91 -36.78
CA PHE A 519 -0.42 -27.28 -37.38
C PHE A 519 -0.75 -26.35 -38.56
N THR A 520 -1.99 -26.36 -39.05
CA THR A 520 -2.48 -25.41 -40.05
C THR A 520 -2.88 -24.09 -39.38
N HIS A 521 -2.66 -22.97 -40.06
CA HIS A 521 -3.11 -21.64 -39.63
C HIS A 521 -4.61 -21.43 -39.97
N GLU A 522 -5.42 -22.40 -39.55
CA GLU A 522 -6.87 -22.46 -39.75
C GLU A 522 -7.59 -22.27 -38.41
N ASP A 523 -8.83 -21.77 -38.48
CA ASP A 523 -9.65 -21.52 -37.30
C ASP A 523 -10.10 -22.85 -36.66
N PHE A 524 -9.85 -23.00 -35.36
CA PHE A 524 -10.02 -24.24 -34.62
C PHE A 524 -10.67 -23.98 -33.27
N VAL A 525 -11.58 -24.87 -32.87
CA VAL A 525 -12.21 -24.90 -31.55
C VAL A 525 -12.40 -26.35 -31.12
N LYS A 526 -11.92 -26.71 -29.93
CA LYS A 526 -12.19 -27.98 -29.25
C LYS A 526 -12.74 -27.71 -27.86
N VAL A 527 -13.76 -28.49 -27.48
CA VAL A 527 -14.47 -28.38 -26.21
C VAL A 527 -14.60 -29.77 -25.60
N ASP A 528 -13.99 -29.97 -24.43
CA ASP A 528 -14.23 -31.14 -23.58
C ASP A 528 -15.04 -30.65 -22.36
N TRP A 529 -16.20 -31.24 -22.07
CA TRP A 529 -17.07 -30.76 -20.98
C TRP A 529 -17.60 -31.91 -20.12
N GLY A 530 -17.45 -31.76 -18.81
CA GLY A 530 -17.87 -32.71 -17.77
C GLY A 530 -18.60 -32.01 -16.62
N LEU A 531 -19.15 -32.81 -15.69
CA LEU A 531 -19.87 -32.30 -14.52
C LEU A 531 -19.00 -31.43 -13.59
N SER A 532 -17.70 -31.72 -13.52
CA SER A 532 -16.70 -30.95 -12.78
C SER A 532 -16.04 -29.83 -13.59
N GLY A 533 -16.50 -29.57 -14.82
CA GLY A 533 -16.03 -28.44 -15.62
C GLY A 533 -15.72 -28.71 -17.08
N GLY A 534 -15.38 -27.61 -17.74
CA GLY A 534 -15.05 -27.51 -19.15
C GLY A 534 -13.57 -27.23 -19.40
N LYS A 535 -13.10 -27.65 -20.57
CA LYS A 535 -11.85 -27.17 -21.16
C LYS A 535 -12.07 -26.77 -22.60
N LEU A 536 -11.84 -25.50 -22.88
CA LEU A 536 -11.91 -24.87 -24.19
C LEU A 536 -10.49 -24.65 -24.71
N ILE A 537 -10.25 -25.03 -25.98
CA ILE A 537 -8.96 -24.87 -26.66
C ILE A 537 -9.24 -24.34 -28.07
N SER A 538 -8.74 -23.14 -28.39
CA SER A 538 -9.08 -22.44 -29.63
C SER A 538 -7.90 -21.74 -30.31
N GLN A 539 -7.98 -21.59 -31.63
CA GLN A 539 -7.01 -20.86 -32.45
C GLN A 539 -7.71 -20.12 -33.59
N LYS A 540 -7.32 -18.87 -33.87
CA LYS A 540 -7.78 -18.08 -35.02
C LYS A 540 -6.66 -17.23 -35.64
N VAL A 541 -6.74 -16.94 -36.94
CA VAL A 541 -5.95 -15.88 -37.59
C VAL A 541 -6.77 -14.60 -37.75
N VAL A 542 -6.23 -13.48 -37.26
CA VAL A 542 -6.81 -12.13 -37.30
C VAL A 542 -5.95 -11.22 -38.20
N THR A 543 -6.56 -10.27 -38.90
CA THR A 543 -5.85 -9.35 -39.83
C THR A 543 -5.61 -7.98 -39.18
N GLY A 544 -4.51 -7.88 -38.44
CA GLY A 544 -4.00 -6.64 -37.86
C GLY A 544 -2.56 -6.78 -37.41
N THR A 545 -1.93 -5.67 -37.04
CA THR A 545 -0.60 -5.68 -36.39
C THR A 545 -0.70 -6.22 -34.96
N LEU A 546 0.45 -6.54 -34.34
CA LEU A 546 0.47 -7.08 -32.97
C LEU A 546 -0.13 -6.08 -31.96
N GLU A 547 0.24 -4.80 -32.02
CA GLU A 547 -0.24 -3.81 -31.05
C GLU A 547 -1.76 -3.54 -31.19
N GLU A 548 -2.29 -3.48 -32.41
CA GLU A 548 -3.72 -3.36 -32.67
C GLU A 548 -4.49 -4.59 -32.18
N THR A 549 -3.97 -5.79 -32.47
CA THR A 549 -4.59 -7.07 -32.05
C THR A 549 -4.57 -7.23 -30.53
N VAL A 550 -3.48 -6.83 -29.87
CA VAL A 550 -3.36 -6.87 -28.41
C VAL A 550 -4.23 -5.81 -27.75
N LYS A 551 -4.30 -4.58 -28.27
CA LYS A 551 -5.24 -3.56 -27.77
C LYS A 551 -6.69 -4.00 -27.95
N ALA A 552 -7.05 -4.58 -29.09
CA ALA A 552 -8.38 -5.12 -29.35
C ALA A 552 -8.74 -6.29 -28.41
N LEU A 553 -7.81 -7.21 -28.16
CA LEU A 553 -8.02 -8.34 -27.26
C LEU A 553 -8.12 -7.88 -25.80
N TRP A 554 -7.21 -7.00 -25.36
CA TRP A 554 -7.21 -6.34 -24.04
C TRP A 554 -8.44 -5.44 -23.84
N LEU A 555 -9.09 -4.96 -24.90
CA LEU A 555 -10.43 -4.32 -24.85
C LEU A 555 -11.59 -5.33 -24.80
N ILE A 556 -11.42 -6.55 -25.33
CA ILE A 556 -12.48 -7.58 -25.43
C ILE A 556 -12.60 -8.45 -24.18
N ILE A 557 -11.47 -8.87 -23.61
CA ILE A 557 -11.41 -9.38 -22.22
C ILE A 557 -11.61 -8.24 -21.20
N ASP A 558 -11.89 -7.04 -21.70
CA ASP A 558 -12.39 -5.91 -20.95
C ASP A 558 -11.38 -5.29 -19.94
N ALA A 559 -10.09 -5.43 -20.24
CA ALA A 559 -8.90 -4.97 -19.50
C ALA A 559 -8.29 -3.62 -19.97
N SER A 560 -9.04 -2.74 -20.66
CA SER A 560 -8.72 -1.28 -20.67
C SER A 560 -9.93 -0.37 -20.36
N PRO A 561 -9.80 0.65 -19.48
CA PRO A 561 -10.89 1.57 -19.15
C PRO A 561 -11.03 2.75 -20.13
N ASP A 562 -9.93 3.42 -20.48
CA ASP A 562 -9.95 4.77 -21.08
C ASP A 562 -10.42 4.82 -22.54
N GLN A 563 -10.48 3.69 -23.24
CA GLN A 563 -10.71 3.63 -24.69
C GLN A 563 -12.04 2.96 -25.10
N ARG A 564 -12.95 2.65 -24.15
CA ARG A 564 -14.21 1.94 -24.45
C ARG A 564 -15.26 2.75 -25.22
N PRO A 565 -15.85 2.21 -26.30
CA PRO A 565 -17.11 2.69 -26.87
C PRO A 565 -18.31 2.38 -25.95
N ARG A 566 -19.35 3.23 -25.98
CA ARG A 566 -20.55 3.17 -25.12
C ARG A 566 -21.47 1.93 -25.26
N HIS A 567 -21.02 0.90 -25.97
CA HIS A 567 -21.82 -0.24 -26.42
C HIS A 567 -21.23 -1.57 -25.97
N PHE A 568 -19.95 -1.55 -25.56
CA PHE A 568 -19.32 -2.59 -24.74
C PHE A 568 -19.62 -2.37 -23.24
N GLN A 569 -20.36 -1.32 -22.87
CA GLN A 569 -20.72 -0.96 -21.48
C GLN A 569 -21.72 -1.92 -20.80
N SER A 570 -21.91 -3.13 -21.34
CA SER A 570 -22.49 -4.27 -20.65
C SER A 570 -21.46 -5.42 -20.66
N LEU A 571 -20.87 -5.82 -19.52
CA LEU A 571 -21.10 -5.36 -18.15
C LEU A 571 -19.80 -5.35 -17.31
N THR A 572 -18.64 -5.06 -17.91
CA THR A 572 -17.36 -5.22 -17.20
C THR A 572 -16.91 -3.95 -16.46
N GLU A 573 -16.90 -4.05 -15.15
CA GLU A 573 -16.50 -3.03 -14.18
C GLU A 573 -14.99 -3.12 -13.84
N TRP A 574 -14.43 -1.99 -13.40
CA TRP A 574 -13.01 -1.81 -13.09
C TRP A 574 -12.75 -1.87 -11.60
N LEU A 575 -11.74 -2.63 -11.19
CA LEU A 575 -11.50 -2.97 -9.78
C LEU A 575 -10.19 -2.36 -9.25
N ASP A 576 -9.04 -2.76 -9.79
CA ASP A 576 -7.72 -2.26 -9.38
C ASP A 576 -6.77 -2.09 -10.59
N ILE A 577 -5.82 -1.16 -10.50
CA ILE A 577 -4.81 -0.89 -11.52
C ILE A 577 -3.46 -0.61 -10.84
N GLY A 578 -2.65 -1.66 -10.69
CA GLY A 578 -1.28 -1.57 -10.20
C GLY A 578 -0.26 -1.51 -11.33
N VAL A 579 0.88 -0.85 -11.11
CA VAL A 579 2.04 -0.91 -12.01
C VAL A 579 3.17 -1.66 -11.30
N SER A 580 3.60 -2.79 -11.88
CA SER A 580 4.74 -3.57 -11.37
C SER A 580 5.62 -4.04 -12.54
N ASP A 581 6.93 -3.83 -12.40
CA ASP A 581 7.96 -4.08 -13.43
C ASP A 581 7.61 -3.50 -14.82
N GLY A 582 7.05 -2.28 -14.85
CA GLY A 582 6.59 -1.60 -16.07
C GLY A 582 5.32 -2.18 -16.71
N SER A 583 4.87 -3.36 -16.28
CA SER A 583 3.61 -3.97 -16.70
C SER A 583 2.41 -3.47 -15.90
N ILE A 584 1.24 -3.45 -16.54
CA ILE A 584 -0.03 -3.09 -15.90
C ILE A 584 -0.68 -4.37 -15.35
N VAL A 585 -0.83 -4.43 -14.02
CA VAL A 585 -1.76 -5.34 -13.35
C VAL A 585 -3.14 -4.68 -13.46
N SER A 586 -4.06 -5.37 -14.11
CA SER A 586 -5.45 -4.91 -14.27
C SER A 586 -6.34 -5.90 -13.54
N TYR A 587 -7.18 -5.42 -12.65
CA TYR A 587 -8.20 -6.25 -12.02
C TYR A 587 -9.59 -5.75 -12.43
N VAL A 588 -10.46 -6.64 -12.92
CA VAL A 588 -11.78 -6.28 -13.47
C VAL A 588 -12.87 -7.29 -13.08
N ARG A 589 -14.13 -6.86 -13.06
CA ARG A 589 -15.33 -7.67 -12.83
C ARG A 589 -16.17 -7.72 -14.10
N SER A 590 -16.11 -8.82 -14.85
CA SER A 590 -17.00 -9.00 -16.01
C SER A 590 -18.38 -9.52 -15.59
N THR A 591 -19.38 -9.41 -16.47
CA THR A 591 -20.58 -10.26 -16.42
C THR A 591 -20.76 -10.99 -17.75
N ILE A 592 -20.85 -12.32 -17.69
CA ILE A 592 -20.87 -13.26 -18.81
C ILE A 592 -22.06 -14.20 -18.56
N HIS A 593 -22.96 -14.37 -19.55
CA HIS A 593 -24.22 -15.12 -19.37
C HIS A 593 -25.04 -14.73 -18.12
N SER A 594 -25.07 -13.43 -17.79
CA SER A 594 -25.69 -12.85 -16.58
C SER A 594 -25.03 -13.24 -15.24
N GLN A 595 -23.89 -13.95 -15.25
CA GLN A 595 -23.07 -14.30 -14.08
C GLN A 595 -21.84 -13.37 -13.99
N MET A 596 -21.40 -12.96 -12.80
CA MET A 596 -20.21 -12.11 -12.64
C MET A 596 -18.93 -12.93 -12.44
N HIS A 597 -17.78 -12.39 -12.87
CA HIS A 597 -16.45 -12.99 -12.65
C HIS A 597 -15.41 -11.90 -12.40
N ASN A 598 -14.61 -12.04 -11.34
CA ASN A 598 -13.52 -11.12 -11.03
C ASN A 598 -12.19 -11.72 -11.42
N LEU A 599 -11.56 -11.12 -12.42
CA LEU A 599 -10.48 -11.70 -13.21
C LEU A 599 -9.23 -10.83 -13.03
N ILE A 600 -8.22 -11.32 -12.30
CA ILE A 600 -6.93 -10.63 -12.30
C ILE A 600 -6.28 -10.88 -13.66
N HIS A 601 -6.11 -9.79 -14.39
CA HIS A 601 -5.43 -9.75 -15.67
C HIS A 601 -4.04 -9.18 -15.50
N ARG A 602 -3.09 -9.75 -16.22
CA ARG A 602 -1.81 -9.07 -16.45
C ARG A 602 -1.37 -9.29 -17.87
N ARG A 603 -0.93 -8.19 -18.48
CA ARG A 603 -0.31 -8.17 -19.80
C ARG A 603 1.19 -8.39 -19.64
N PHE A 604 1.71 -9.41 -20.31
CA PHE A 604 3.13 -9.68 -20.42
C PHE A 604 3.54 -9.58 -21.89
N ASP A 605 4.29 -8.54 -22.22
CA ASP A 605 4.81 -8.33 -23.58
C ASP A 605 6.20 -8.99 -23.75
N ASP A 606 6.37 -9.70 -24.87
CA ASP A 606 7.61 -10.30 -25.35
C ASP A 606 7.84 -9.81 -26.79
N MET A 607 9.07 -9.84 -27.28
CA MET A 607 9.47 -9.26 -28.57
C MET A 607 8.68 -9.81 -29.78
N ASN A 608 8.11 -11.01 -29.64
CA ASN A 608 7.40 -11.71 -30.72
C ASN A 608 6.00 -12.21 -30.31
N ARG A 609 5.47 -11.85 -29.13
CA ARG A 609 4.10 -12.16 -28.70
C ARG A 609 3.70 -11.34 -27.48
N THR A 610 2.41 -11.18 -27.27
CA THR A 610 1.90 -10.78 -25.94
C THR A 610 1.12 -11.95 -25.36
N VAL A 611 1.38 -12.26 -24.10
CA VAL A 611 0.57 -13.18 -23.30
C VAL A 611 -0.27 -12.37 -22.34
N ILE A 612 -1.57 -12.67 -22.30
CA ILE A 612 -2.46 -12.17 -21.28
C ILE A 612 -2.96 -13.37 -20.48
N VAL A 613 -2.72 -13.32 -19.18
CA VAL A 613 -3.32 -14.28 -18.24
C VAL A 613 -4.56 -13.64 -17.63
N SER A 614 -5.62 -14.43 -17.48
CA SER A 614 -6.78 -14.10 -16.67
C SER A 614 -6.95 -15.21 -15.63
N ARG A 615 -7.12 -14.87 -14.36
CA ARG A 615 -7.58 -15.85 -13.37
C ARG A 615 -8.70 -15.29 -12.54
N THR A 616 -9.78 -16.07 -12.40
CA THR A 616 -10.76 -15.83 -11.35
C THR A 616 -10.09 -16.01 -10.01
N ILE A 617 -9.97 -14.92 -9.28
CA ILE A 617 -9.51 -14.96 -7.90
C ILE A 617 -10.78 -15.02 -7.04
N HIS A 618 -11.18 -16.24 -6.71
CA HIS A 618 -12.40 -16.57 -5.96
C HIS A 618 -12.37 -16.00 -4.55
N ASN A 619 -11.22 -16.18 -3.91
CA ASN A 619 -10.90 -15.60 -2.63
C ASN A 619 -10.01 -14.38 -2.89
N ASP A 620 -10.41 -13.56 -3.88
CA ASP A 620 -9.92 -12.20 -3.85
C ASP A 620 -10.74 -11.48 -2.83
N ASP A 621 -9.96 -11.04 -1.89
CA ASP A 621 -10.39 -10.71 -0.59
C ASP A 621 -10.79 -9.20 -0.72
N LEU A 622 -10.22 -8.41 -1.69
CA LEU A 622 -10.61 -7.02 -2.04
C LEU A 622 -11.83 -6.95 -2.95
N HIS A 623 -11.84 -7.77 -4.00
CA HIS A 623 -12.86 -7.69 -5.02
C HIS A 623 -13.53 -9.05 -5.22
N PRO A 624 -14.76 -9.23 -4.69
CA PRO A 624 -15.49 -10.49 -4.69
C PRO A 624 -16.52 -10.55 -5.83
N ILE A 625 -17.02 -11.75 -6.12
CA ILE A 625 -18.08 -11.99 -7.11
C ILE A 625 -19.42 -12.06 -6.35
N PRO A 626 -20.31 -11.06 -6.48
CA PRO A 626 -21.63 -11.10 -5.85
C PRO A 626 -22.61 -11.98 -6.62
N ASP A 627 -23.56 -12.59 -5.90
CA ASP A 627 -24.47 -13.63 -6.39
C ASP A 627 -23.69 -14.83 -6.95
N GLN A 628 -23.17 -15.64 -6.02
CA GLN A 628 -22.46 -16.90 -6.27
C GLN A 628 -23.39 -18.01 -6.79
N THR A 629 -24.23 -17.73 -7.80
CA THR A 629 -24.76 -18.77 -8.68
C THR A 629 -23.56 -19.42 -9.37
N VAL A 630 -23.23 -20.64 -8.94
CA VAL A 630 -22.11 -21.50 -9.39
C VAL A 630 -20.91 -20.71 -9.91
N SER A 631 -19.99 -20.30 -9.02
CA SER A 631 -18.82 -19.54 -9.47
C SER A 631 -17.90 -20.44 -10.31
N HIS A 632 -17.74 -20.04 -11.56
CA HIS A 632 -16.89 -20.70 -12.55
C HIS A 632 -15.42 -20.38 -12.28
N SER A 633 -14.59 -21.40 -12.01
CA SER A 633 -13.15 -21.25 -11.80
C SER A 633 -12.40 -21.19 -13.11
N ILE A 634 -12.51 -20.02 -13.73
CA ILE A 634 -11.90 -19.66 -15.01
C ILE A 634 -10.41 -19.35 -14.80
N GLN A 635 -9.58 -20.22 -15.37
CA GLN A 635 -8.15 -19.98 -15.59
C GLN A 635 -7.94 -19.89 -17.10
N GLU A 636 -7.49 -18.74 -17.57
CA GLU A 636 -7.46 -18.39 -18.98
C GLU A 636 -6.06 -17.92 -19.39
N TRP A 637 -5.60 -18.40 -20.54
CA TRP A 637 -4.35 -17.99 -21.16
C TRP A 637 -4.62 -17.60 -22.61
N ASN A 638 -4.35 -16.33 -22.93
CA ASN A 638 -4.45 -15.77 -24.27
C ASN A 638 -3.05 -15.46 -24.81
N GLU A 639 -2.73 -15.96 -26.01
CA GLU A 639 -1.48 -15.65 -26.71
C GLU A 639 -1.77 -15.00 -28.07
N VAL A 640 -1.19 -13.82 -28.32
CA VAL A 640 -1.20 -13.15 -29.62
C VAL A 640 0.21 -13.16 -30.20
N ARG A 641 0.39 -13.75 -31.40
CA ARG A 641 1.68 -13.84 -32.12
C ARG A 641 1.53 -13.33 -33.56
N PRO A 642 2.38 -12.42 -34.06
CA PRO A 642 2.36 -12.05 -35.47
C PRO A 642 2.85 -13.23 -36.34
N ILE A 643 2.14 -13.49 -37.43
CA ILE A 643 2.56 -14.46 -38.47
C ILE A 643 2.98 -13.76 -39.76
N GLU A 644 2.44 -12.57 -40.01
CA GLU A 644 2.82 -11.65 -41.09
C GLU A 644 2.72 -10.21 -40.55
N PHE A 645 3.25 -9.22 -41.28
CA PHE A 645 3.30 -7.81 -40.83
C PHE A 645 1.94 -7.24 -40.38
N ASN A 646 0.84 -7.67 -41.00
CA ASN A 646 -0.53 -7.26 -40.66
C ASN A 646 -1.46 -8.48 -40.42
N ARG A 647 -0.93 -9.59 -39.91
CA ARG A 647 -1.74 -10.76 -39.51
C ARG A 647 -1.17 -11.40 -38.24
N CYS A 648 -2.04 -11.64 -37.27
CA CYS A 648 -1.70 -12.29 -36.01
C CYS A 648 -2.47 -13.60 -35.84
N LEU A 649 -1.81 -14.60 -35.26
CA LEU A 649 -2.44 -15.80 -34.73
C LEU A 649 -2.80 -15.53 -33.26
N VAL A 650 -4.04 -15.83 -32.89
CA VAL A 650 -4.54 -15.75 -31.52
C VAL A 650 -4.91 -17.15 -31.06
N ARG A 651 -4.50 -17.50 -29.83
CA ARG A 651 -4.86 -18.76 -29.16
C ARG A 651 -5.40 -18.48 -27.78
N THR A 652 -6.48 -19.19 -27.44
CA THR A 652 -7.11 -19.11 -26.12
C THR A 652 -7.25 -20.52 -25.56
N VAL A 653 -6.88 -20.67 -24.29
CA VAL A 653 -7.19 -21.87 -23.50
C VAL A 653 -7.87 -21.42 -22.24
N THR A 654 -9.07 -21.95 -22.02
CA THR A 654 -9.89 -21.66 -20.84
C THR A 654 -10.16 -22.99 -20.13
N ILE A 655 -9.61 -23.13 -18.92
CA ILE A 655 -10.06 -24.15 -17.97
C ILE A 655 -11.17 -23.50 -17.15
N ASP A 656 -12.30 -24.17 -17.07
CA ASP A 656 -13.50 -23.68 -16.40
C ASP A 656 -14.03 -24.76 -15.43
N GLU A 657 -13.63 -24.68 -14.16
CA GLU A 657 -14.09 -25.62 -13.11
C GLU A 657 -15.23 -24.96 -12.30
N PRO A 658 -16.52 -25.27 -12.56
CA PRO A 658 -17.64 -24.77 -11.76
C PRO A 658 -17.51 -25.27 -10.32
N ASN A 659 -17.63 -24.35 -9.37
CA ASN A 659 -17.50 -24.62 -7.95
C ASN A 659 -18.85 -24.43 -7.24
N PRO A 660 -19.52 -25.50 -6.76
CA PRO A 660 -19.17 -26.93 -6.91
C PRO A 660 -19.57 -27.50 -8.28
N SER A 661 -19.14 -28.74 -8.54
CA SER A 661 -19.52 -29.51 -9.73
C SER A 661 -21.03 -29.77 -9.81
N PHE A 662 -21.60 -29.76 -11.02
CA PHE A 662 -23.01 -30.07 -11.25
C PHE A 662 -23.31 -31.56 -11.03
N GLN A 663 -24.55 -31.88 -10.64
CA GLN A 663 -24.98 -33.27 -10.42
C GLN A 663 -25.54 -33.93 -11.70
N SER A 664 -25.98 -33.12 -12.67
CA SER A 664 -26.51 -33.55 -13.95
C SER A 664 -26.05 -32.58 -15.05
N TYR A 665 -26.00 -33.04 -16.29
CA TYR A 665 -25.77 -32.16 -17.44
C TYR A 665 -27.04 -31.38 -17.79
N ARG A 666 -28.21 -31.94 -17.48
CA ARG A 666 -29.50 -31.27 -17.67
C ARG A 666 -29.60 -29.97 -16.90
N ASP A 667 -29.20 -29.97 -15.64
CA ASP A 667 -29.27 -28.78 -14.79
C ASP A 667 -28.18 -27.77 -15.17
N TYR A 668 -26.98 -28.23 -15.56
CA TYR A 668 -25.92 -27.36 -16.11
C TYR A 668 -26.35 -26.72 -17.45
N ALA A 669 -27.05 -27.47 -18.31
CA ALA A 669 -27.60 -26.95 -19.57
C ALA A 669 -28.70 -25.91 -19.32
N ILE A 670 -29.65 -26.19 -18.42
CA ILE A 670 -30.71 -25.23 -18.05
C ILE A 670 -30.12 -23.99 -17.35
N TYR A 671 -29.08 -24.16 -16.54
CA TYR A 671 -28.38 -23.06 -15.85
C TYR A 671 -27.71 -22.07 -16.82
N LEU A 672 -27.13 -22.55 -17.92
CA LEU A 672 -26.63 -21.69 -19.00
C LEU A 672 -27.75 -21.19 -19.93
N ASN A 673 -29.04 -21.37 -19.58
CA ASN A 673 -30.20 -21.20 -20.43
C ASN A 673 -30.03 -21.91 -21.80
N ILE A 674 -30.01 -23.25 -21.79
CA ILE A 674 -30.26 -24.07 -22.98
C ILE A 674 -31.70 -24.55 -22.88
N ASP A 675 -32.61 -23.89 -23.59
CA ASP A 675 -34.06 -24.00 -23.41
C ASP A 675 -34.56 -25.46 -23.61
N PRO A 676 -35.06 -26.14 -22.55
CA PRO A 676 -35.16 -27.60 -22.56
C PRO A 676 -36.51 -28.09 -23.13
N PRO A 677 -36.52 -28.99 -24.15
CA PRO A 677 -37.73 -29.73 -24.48
C PRO A 677 -38.13 -30.63 -23.30
N LEU A 678 -39.43 -30.70 -23.02
CA LEU A 678 -39.96 -31.49 -21.91
C LEU A 678 -39.77 -33.00 -22.17
N GLN A 679 -38.99 -33.65 -21.29
CA GLN A 679 -38.62 -35.09 -21.27
C GLN A 679 -37.51 -35.53 -22.25
N GLN A 680 -36.25 -35.44 -21.80
CA GLN A 680 -35.03 -35.98 -22.44
C GLN A 680 -34.01 -36.49 -21.40
N ASP A 681 -32.93 -37.14 -21.84
CA ASP A 681 -31.89 -37.78 -21.01
C ASP A 681 -30.53 -37.05 -20.96
N GLU A 682 -29.70 -37.40 -19.97
CA GLU A 682 -28.46 -36.69 -19.63
C GLU A 682 -27.41 -36.60 -20.75
N ALA A 683 -27.27 -37.65 -21.57
CA ALA A 683 -26.31 -37.67 -22.67
C ALA A 683 -26.64 -36.62 -23.75
N HIS A 684 -27.93 -36.27 -23.90
CA HIS A 684 -28.35 -35.21 -24.80
C HIS A 684 -27.89 -33.83 -24.31
N TYR A 685 -28.05 -33.56 -23.01
CA TYR A 685 -27.64 -32.29 -22.40
C TYR A 685 -26.11 -32.12 -22.37
N GLN A 686 -25.33 -33.20 -22.16
CA GLN A 686 -23.86 -33.12 -22.26
C GLN A 686 -23.40 -32.68 -23.66
N HIS A 687 -23.97 -33.27 -24.72
CA HIS A 687 -23.66 -32.86 -26.09
C HIS A 687 -24.12 -31.42 -26.39
N SER A 688 -25.24 -30.98 -25.83
CA SER A 688 -25.72 -29.59 -25.96
C SER A 688 -24.78 -28.56 -25.33
N LEU A 689 -24.15 -28.88 -24.18
CA LEU A 689 -23.11 -28.04 -23.56
C LEU A 689 -21.85 -27.94 -24.43
N ILE A 690 -21.35 -29.08 -24.91
CA ILE A 690 -20.17 -29.14 -25.81
C ILE A 690 -20.43 -28.36 -27.11
N ALA A 691 -21.65 -28.46 -27.67
CA ALA A 691 -22.08 -27.68 -28.82
C ALA A 691 -22.18 -26.18 -28.53
N ARG A 692 -22.69 -25.78 -27.35
CA ARG A 692 -22.80 -24.37 -26.94
C ARG A 692 -21.43 -23.71 -26.76
N GLY A 693 -20.49 -24.37 -26.05
CA GLY A 693 -19.11 -23.87 -25.94
C GLY A 693 -18.46 -23.68 -27.32
N SER A 694 -18.69 -24.63 -28.23
CA SER A 694 -18.21 -24.57 -29.61
C SER A 694 -18.83 -23.45 -30.46
N LEU A 695 -19.98 -22.90 -30.03
CA LEU A 695 -20.68 -21.80 -30.68
C LEU A 695 -20.25 -20.43 -30.13
N ILE A 696 -20.13 -20.30 -28.81
CA ILE A 696 -19.69 -19.07 -28.14
C ILE A 696 -18.28 -18.67 -28.62
N GLU A 697 -17.36 -19.62 -28.70
CA GLU A 697 -15.98 -19.32 -29.12
C GLU A 697 -15.90 -18.82 -30.58
N ARG A 698 -16.77 -19.36 -31.46
CA ARG A 698 -16.89 -18.87 -32.84
C ARG A 698 -17.54 -17.48 -32.92
N GLN A 699 -18.27 -17.04 -31.91
CA GLN A 699 -18.78 -15.67 -31.79
C GLN A 699 -17.69 -14.73 -31.25
N TYR A 700 -16.92 -15.17 -30.25
CA TYR A 700 -15.74 -14.46 -29.73
C TYR A 700 -14.72 -14.16 -30.84
N PHE A 701 -14.41 -15.15 -31.68
CA PHE A 701 -13.59 -15.03 -32.88
C PHE A 701 -14.04 -13.92 -33.85
N ASN A 702 -15.33 -13.66 -33.99
CA ASN A 702 -15.85 -12.61 -34.87
C ASN A 702 -15.93 -11.24 -34.18
N LEU A 703 -16.01 -11.23 -32.85
CA LEU A 703 -15.84 -10.05 -32.01
C LEU A 703 -14.44 -9.46 -32.19
N LEU A 704 -13.42 -10.33 -32.22
CA LEU A 704 -12.01 -9.95 -32.26
C LEU A 704 -11.61 -9.24 -33.57
N ASP A 705 -11.97 -9.79 -34.73
CA ASP A 705 -11.77 -9.10 -36.03
C ASP A 705 -12.41 -7.70 -36.03
N SER A 706 -13.61 -7.59 -35.44
CA SER A 706 -14.39 -6.35 -35.39
C SER A 706 -13.73 -5.27 -34.51
N ALA A 707 -13.08 -5.68 -33.41
CA ALA A 707 -12.37 -4.76 -32.53
C ALA A 707 -11.01 -4.31 -33.10
N VAL A 708 -10.29 -5.19 -33.81
CA VAL A 708 -9.04 -4.81 -34.50
C VAL A 708 -9.28 -3.73 -35.54
N ALA A 709 -10.32 -3.87 -36.36
CA ALA A 709 -10.72 -2.84 -37.32
C ALA A 709 -11.11 -1.52 -36.64
N TYR A 710 -11.74 -1.55 -35.45
CA TYR A 710 -12.07 -0.33 -34.70
C TYR A 710 -10.82 0.37 -34.15
N VAL A 711 -9.83 -0.38 -33.61
CA VAL A 711 -8.56 0.20 -33.14
C VAL A 711 -7.78 0.81 -34.30
N GLN A 712 -7.78 0.16 -35.47
CA GLN A 712 -7.21 0.69 -36.71
C GLN A 712 -7.89 2.00 -37.16
N GLU A 713 -9.23 2.08 -37.18
CA GLU A 713 -9.94 3.33 -37.48
C GLU A 713 -9.59 4.43 -36.45
N ALA A 714 -9.58 4.12 -35.15
CA ALA A 714 -9.39 5.09 -34.07
C ALA A 714 -7.97 5.68 -33.98
N LEU A 715 -6.92 4.96 -34.42
CA LEU A 715 -5.53 5.44 -34.40
C LEU A 715 -5.18 6.39 -35.58
N ASN A 716 -6.10 6.61 -36.52
CA ASN A 716 -5.86 7.42 -37.73
C ASN A 716 -6.54 8.81 -37.72
N ASP A 717 -7.36 9.15 -36.71
CA ASP A 717 -8.28 10.30 -36.76
C ASP A 717 -8.10 11.26 -35.56
N ASP A 718 -7.44 12.41 -35.79
CA ASP A 718 -6.97 13.36 -34.74
C ASP A 718 -8.02 14.46 -34.37
N VAL A 719 -9.30 14.23 -34.66
CA VAL A 719 -10.38 15.21 -34.44
C VAL A 719 -11.60 14.55 -33.77
N LYS A 720 -12.06 15.14 -32.66
CA LYS A 720 -13.10 14.56 -31.77
C LYS A 720 -14.29 13.92 -32.54
N PRO A 721 -14.54 12.61 -32.37
CA PRO A 721 -15.41 11.85 -33.26
C PRO A 721 -16.89 12.24 -33.15
N LYS A 722 -17.58 12.24 -34.30
CA LYS A 722 -19.05 12.40 -34.37
C LYS A 722 -19.76 11.13 -33.91
N VAL A 723 -19.98 11.07 -32.60
CA VAL A 723 -20.54 9.98 -31.78
C VAL A 723 -21.64 9.13 -32.46
N GLY A 724 -22.53 9.74 -33.27
CA GLY A 724 -23.70 9.09 -33.85
C GLY A 724 -23.45 7.91 -34.81
N VAL A 725 -22.36 7.90 -35.59
CA VAL A 725 -22.14 6.80 -36.57
C VAL A 725 -21.60 5.55 -35.88
N LEU A 726 -20.67 5.72 -34.94
CA LEU A 726 -20.20 4.64 -34.07
C LEU A 726 -21.35 4.07 -33.23
N GLN A 727 -22.23 4.93 -32.71
CA GLN A 727 -23.45 4.51 -32.03
C GLN A 727 -24.35 3.61 -32.89
N GLN A 728 -24.39 3.77 -34.22
CA GLN A 728 -25.26 2.97 -35.08
C GLN A 728 -24.70 1.58 -35.38
N LYS A 729 -23.43 1.46 -35.80
CA LYS A 729 -22.76 0.15 -35.96
C LYS A 729 -22.78 -0.62 -34.63
N ALA A 730 -22.47 0.08 -33.53
CA ALA A 730 -22.33 -0.54 -32.22
C ALA A 730 -23.68 -0.80 -31.51
N ALA A 731 -24.78 -0.15 -31.91
CA ALA A 731 -26.12 -0.57 -31.50
C ALA A 731 -26.53 -1.91 -32.12
N THR A 732 -26.17 -2.19 -33.39
CA THR A 732 -26.37 -3.52 -33.99
C THR A 732 -25.57 -4.58 -33.25
N PHE A 733 -24.31 -4.28 -32.93
CA PHE A 733 -23.39 -5.14 -32.17
C PHE A 733 -23.89 -5.43 -30.75
N SER A 734 -24.32 -4.39 -30.02
CA SER A 734 -24.92 -4.50 -28.69
C SER A 734 -26.23 -5.28 -28.72
N LYS A 735 -27.05 -5.11 -29.78
CA LYS A 735 -28.25 -5.93 -30.00
C LYS A 735 -27.93 -7.41 -30.17
N THR A 736 -26.87 -7.77 -30.89
CA THR A 736 -26.42 -9.17 -30.98
C THR A 736 -25.93 -9.71 -29.63
N LYS A 737 -25.15 -8.94 -28.85
CA LYS A 737 -24.73 -9.35 -27.49
C LYS A 737 -25.93 -9.50 -26.54
N LEU A 738 -26.93 -8.62 -26.65
CA LEU A 738 -28.17 -8.69 -25.87
C LEU A 738 -29.09 -9.84 -26.31
N GLU A 739 -29.20 -10.14 -27.60
CA GLU A 739 -29.97 -11.30 -28.07
C GLU A 739 -29.30 -12.61 -27.62
N ILE A 740 -27.96 -12.70 -27.62
CA ILE A 740 -27.21 -13.83 -27.03
C ILE A 740 -27.44 -13.96 -25.51
N LEU A 741 -27.73 -12.85 -24.80
CA LEU A 741 -28.00 -12.82 -23.35
C LEU A 741 -29.49 -12.93 -22.96
N LEU A 742 -30.43 -12.83 -23.93
CA LEU A 742 -31.87 -12.75 -23.67
C LEU A 742 -32.73 -13.70 -24.50
N SER A 743 -32.17 -14.39 -25.50
CA SER A 743 -32.91 -15.32 -26.37
C SER A 743 -32.70 -16.80 -26.05
N ASN A 744 -32.31 -17.11 -24.81
CA ASN A 744 -32.76 -18.26 -24.02
C ASN A 744 -32.73 -17.84 -22.54
#